data_AF-A0A8H5C5J9-F1
#
_entry.id   AF-A0A8H5C5J9-F1
#
_cell.length_a   1.000
_cell.length_b   1.000
_cell.length_c   1.000
_cell.angle_alpha   90.00
_cell.angle_beta   90.00
_cell.angle_gamma   90.00
#
_symmetry.space_group_name_H-M   'P 1'
#
loop_
_entity.id
_entity.type
_entity.pdbx_description
1 polymer ?
#
loop_
_entity_poly.entity_id
_entity_poly.type
_entity_poly.pdbx_seq_one_letter_code
_entity_poly.pdbx_strand_id
1 'polypeptide(L)'
;MLLTLGFGFGLAVSAVSAQSSESGVASTSAVPSSSAVISSVLPPSSSPSAVSASSSPALSISIPTFASASASKLPTVVSSEAPSSASTSALASSVSSSVPSSASASASASSVSSSVPSSASAPPSSPSSDVPFPPLGAPVNRHLVPIVPFNFTPFPIPSHQPISSIFIPTDPLSPPPVFDSSSPTSGTNPPTIPSFQDAWDIAYSKAKSLLSTFTLEEKVNITTGVGWQNGLCVGNIPANEAKGFPGLCLEDSPLGVRFADYVTAFPTALMAASTWNRRLIRERGLAMGREHVGKGVNVALGPMMNMGRVAQGGRNWEGFGADPFLAGEAAYETVLGMQQAGITACAKHFMFNEQEHKRTTTSSFVDSRTTHEIYAHPFLRSVMAGVGSVMCSYNAINSTYACENSPTINALLKSEYGFRGYMMSDWQATLSTFGSVEGGLDMTMPGDITFDSGDSYFGGNLTEYVRNGTIPEERVDDMATRILAAWYLAHQDSPSYPSTNFNAFNIPDEATNERVNVQADHYKIVREIGRAGIVLLKNEKPKQKFPHTNTDLGRPALPLTGRERAVLVAGLDAAPQRGGPNMFSDQGGNEGILAMGWGSGTAQFPYLISPYEALQHRALFNRSIGTLFDWQFDDFTPSALTSLLSQAARKDAALVFINSDSGEQYLSPDGNEGDRKNLTAWHNGDTLVQTVASVNPNTIVIIHSVGPLILEPWIDHPNVTAVLWAGVSGQETGNAITDVLYGDFNPQGRLPYTIAKSQADYDAAAKLMTDGQETPPGSDILSIPYEEGLLIDYRFFDAHNITPRFEFGFGLSYTTFEYSHLSITALPTPNDGDESDREAIRRWEAGKTSLASWPPTPNTVIGGGANVSDTNPTTTTGTGSSGTNSTTGTAGEGSSNSTSTGDAGEEGSSNSTSITGAGTTGTNSTSTDGTNSTSAGNDTNTNTNSTSGLNITLESRDADTSSSTGVSGTSTAPWLHRPAYRVQFTVTNTGSLPGGEIPQLYLSFPASSGEPPRVLKGFANVDDLDVGESKKVSLWLSRHDLSVWDSVPAGEAGKQGGEGVEGLSGGGWKKGARDLGDVKVLVGASSRDVRLRGNIPRT
;
A
#
# COMPACT_ATOMS: atom_id res chain seq x y z
N MET A 1 74.91 33.19 -19.92
CA MET A 1 74.44 34.59 -19.99
C MET A 1 73.26 34.60 -20.96
N LEU A 2 72.04 34.91 -20.47
CA LEU A 2 70.77 35.14 -21.21
C LEU A 2 70.40 34.27 -22.45
N LEU A 3 69.47 33.33 -22.24
CA LEU A 3 68.28 32.90 -23.04
C LEU A 3 67.73 31.61 -22.33
N THR A 4 66.48 31.12 -22.44
CA THR A 4 65.37 31.32 -23.40
C THR A 4 64.00 30.95 -22.78
N LEU A 5 62.90 31.54 -23.30
CA LEU A 5 61.51 31.02 -23.42
C LEU A 5 60.67 30.48 -22.22
N GLY A 6 59.39 30.89 -22.24
CA GLY A 6 58.24 30.30 -21.53
C GLY A 6 56.95 31.03 -21.94
N PHE A 7 55.80 30.35 -22.08
CA PHE A 7 54.53 30.93 -22.56
C PHE A 7 53.32 30.22 -21.93
N GLY A 8 52.18 30.90 -21.81
CA GLY A 8 50.90 30.33 -21.39
C GLY A 8 49.72 31.29 -21.60
N PHE A 9 48.55 30.74 -21.96
CA PHE A 9 47.28 31.45 -22.20
C PHE A 9 46.12 30.44 -22.10
N GLY A 10 44.89 30.89 -21.85
CA GLY A 10 43.70 30.03 -21.91
C GLY A 10 42.37 30.78 -21.78
N LEU A 11 41.41 30.47 -22.65
CA LEU A 11 40.06 31.06 -22.67
C LEU A 11 39.09 30.20 -23.52
N ALA A 12 37.88 29.93 -23.01
CA ALA A 12 36.63 29.56 -23.70
C ALA A 12 36.47 28.29 -24.60
N VAL A 13 35.59 27.37 -24.13
CA VAL A 13 34.38 26.82 -24.83
C VAL A 13 34.49 25.72 -25.94
N SER A 14 33.99 24.51 -25.58
CA SER A 14 33.19 23.49 -26.31
C SER A 14 33.56 22.83 -27.67
N ALA A 15 33.81 21.49 -27.64
CA ALA A 15 33.39 20.42 -28.59
C ALA A 15 33.86 19.04 -28.02
N VAL A 16 33.06 17.98 -27.82
CA VAL A 16 32.39 17.00 -28.72
C VAL A 16 33.27 15.85 -29.30
N SER A 17 33.16 14.68 -28.65
CA SER A 17 33.20 13.26 -29.11
C SER A 17 34.42 12.56 -29.81
N ALA A 18 34.86 11.48 -29.15
CA ALA A 18 34.95 10.07 -29.64
C ALA A 18 36.22 9.47 -30.33
N GLN A 19 36.31 8.12 -30.20
CA GLN A 19 37.20 7.11 -30.83
C GLN A 19 38.71 7.07 -30.44
N SER A 20 39.43 5.93 -30.44
CA SER A 20 39.18 4.51 -30.05
C SER A 20 40.48 3.66 -30.21
N SER A 21 40.51 2.39 -29.73
CA SER A 21 41.54 1.31 -29.97
C SER A 21 42.98 1.57 -29.46
N GLU A 22 43.54 0.78 -28.52
CA GLU A 22 44.24 -0.54 -28.67
C GLU A 22 45.58 -0.49 -29.44
N SER A 23 46.74 -1.02 -29.02
CA SER A 23 47.24 -1.69 -27.78
C SER A 23 48.80 -1.48 -27.69
N GLY A 24 49.70 -2.18 -26.97
CA GLY A 24 49.69 -3.41 -26.14
C GLY A 24 51.13 -3.92 -25.84
N VAL A 25 51.26 -5.08 -25.17
CA VAL A 25 52.44 -6.02 -25.08
C VAL A 25 53.80 -5.54 -24.46
N ALA A 26 54.06 -6.01 -23.22
CA ALA A 26 55.26 -6.70 -22.65
C ALA A 26 56.74 -6.40 -23.10
N SER A 27 57.82 -6.65 -22.34
CA SER A 27 58.11 -6.81 -20.88
C SER A 27 59.61 -7.15 -20.63
N THR A 28 60.32 -6.57 -19.65
CA THR A 28 61.60 -7.14 -19.13
C THR A 28 61.97 -6.74 -17.69
N SER A 29 62.40 -7.75 -16.93
CA SER A 29 63.01 -7.83 -15.58
C SER A 29 64.13 -6.84 -15.16
N ALA A 30 64.24 -6.57 -13.85
CA ALA A 30 65.45 -6.80 -13.00
C ALA A 30 65.23 -6.40 -11.51
N VAL A 31 65.85 -7.09 -10.53
CA VAL A 31 65.79 -6.76 -9.08
C VAL A 31 67.10 -7.11 -8.35
N PRO A 32 67.72 -6.20 -7.56
CA PRO A 32 68.89 -6.47 -6.70
C PRO A 32 68.66 -6.18 -5.19
N SER A 33 69.70 -6.32 -4.36
CA SER A 33 69.76 -6.02 -2.90
C SER A 33 71.21 -5.63 -2.50
N SER A 34 71.66 -5.36 -1.26
CA SER A 34 71.17 -5.59 0.13
C SER A 34 71.96 -4.68 1.14
N SER A 35 72.05 -5.09 2.43
CA SER A 35 73.13 -4.77 3.42
C SER A 35 73.05 -3.46 4.24
N ALA A 36 73.44 -3.42 5.52
CA ALA A 36 73.76 -4.48 6.52
C ALA A 36 73.59 -3.96 7.98
N VAL A 37 73.33 -4.85 8.96
CA VAL A 37 72.74 -4.52 10.28
C VAL A 37 73.44 -5.23 11.47
N ILE A 38 73.55 -4.53 12.62
CA ILE A 38 74.12 -4.90 13.95
C ILE A 38 73.63 -3.80 14.93
N SER A 39 73.41 -3.90 16.26
CA SER A 39 73.28 -4.91 17.35
C SER A 39 72.78 -4.14 18.60
N SER A 40 72.32 -4.65 19.76
CA SER A 40 71.88 -5.94 20.34
C SER A 40 71.15 -5.56 21.68
N VAL A 41 70.72 -6.36 22.68
CA VAL A 41 70.80 -7.80 23.05
C VAL A 41 69.51 -8.15 23.88
N LEU A 42 69.40 -9.31 24.55
CA LEU A 42 68.16 -9.77 25.22
C LEU A 42 68.30 -10.26 26.70
N PRO A 43 67.20 -10.25 27.50
CA PRO A 43 67.08 -10.74 28.90
C PRO A 43 66.51 -12.20 28.94
N PRO A 44 65.83 -12.77 30.00
CA PRO A 44 65.49 -12.32 31.38
C PRO A 44 65.65 -13.40 32.50
N SER A 45 65.11 -13.17 33.72
CA SER A 45 64.32 -14.12 34.58
C SER A 45 64.43 -13.93 36.13
N SER A 46 63.45 -14.51 36.86
CA SER A 46 63.44 -14.90 38.30
C SER A 46 63.04 -13.91 39.41
N SER A 47 62.44 -14.48 40.46
CA SER A 47 62.14 -13.92 41.81
C SER A 47 62.66 -14.92 42.86
N PRO A 48 62.92 -14.52 44.14
CA PRO A 48 61.99 -14.92 45.22
C PRO A 48 61.96 -14.04 46.51
N SER A 49 61.17 -14.52 47.49
CA SER A 49 60.73 -14.04 48.83
C SER A 49 61.81 -13.63 49.86
N ALA A 50 61.53 -13.03 51.04
CA ALA A 50 60.25 -12.83 51.77
C ALA A 50 60.05 -11.37 52.32
N VAL A 51 59.63 -10.99 53.55
CA VAL A 51 59.56 -11.59 54.93
C VAL A 51 58.37 -10.99 55.74
N SER A 52 58.20 -11.31 57.04
CA SER A 52 57.12 -10.85 57.97
C SER A 52 57.54 -9.65 58.85
N ALA A 53 56.67 -8.95 59.62
CA ALA A 53 55.26 -9.13 60.04
C ALA A 53 54.54 -7.74 60.16
N SER A 54 53.25 -7.55 60.47
CA SER A 54 52.23 -8.40 61.14
C SER A 54 50.75 -8.00 60.86
N SER A 55 49.82 -8.95 61.13
CA SER A 55 48.35 -8.81 61.37
C SER A 55 47.38 -8.38 60.25
N SER A 56 46.47 -9.31 59.91
CA SER A 56 45.28 -9.23 59.01
C SER A 56 43.97 -9.20 59.85
N PRO A 57 42.72 -9.51 59.39
CA PRO A 57 42.15 -9.93 58.08
C PRO A 57 40.85 -9.12 57.69
N ALA A 58 39.83 -9.71 57.03
CA ALA A 58 39.67 -9.84 55.57
C ALA A 58 38.19 -10.09 55.15
N LEU A 59 37.88 -9.92 53.85
CA LEU A 59 36.83 -10.58 53.04
C LEU A 59 35.33 -10.65 53.46
N SER A 60 34.51 -9.82 52.76
CA SER A 60 33.36 -10.22 51.88
C SER A 60 31.98 -10.74 52.40
N ILE A 61 30.97 -10.52 51.52
CA ILE A 61 29.60 -11.11 51.39
C ILE A 61 28.49 -10.67 52.37
N SER A 62 27.31 -10.33 51.78
CA SER A 62 25.92 -10.59 52.26
C SER A 62 24.97 -9.38 52.43
N ILE A 63 23.79 -9.50 51.82
CA ILE A 63 22.48 -8.91 52.19
C ILE A 63 22.06 -9.64 53.50
N PRO A 64 21.47 -9.07 54.59
CA PRO A 64 20.09 -8.54 54.52
C PRO A 64 19.51 -7.59 55.64
N THR A 65 18.31 -7.05 55.34
CA THR A 65 17.09 -6.87 56.18
C THR A 65 16.95 -6.07 57.51
N PHE A 66 15.76 -5.43 57.60
CA PHE A 66 14.76 -5.38 58.70
C PHE A 66 14.79 -4.36 59.88
N ALA A 67 13.56 -4.12 60.37
CA ALA A 67 13.12 -3.77 61.74
C ALA A 67 12.94 -2.30 62.20
N SER A 68 11.77 -1.73 61.87
CA SER A 68 10.71 -1.36 62.84
C SER A 68 11.08 -0.94 64.29
N ALA A 69 10.99 0.37 64.58
CA ALA A 69 10.55 0.99 65.85
C ALA A 69 10.53 2.53 65.70
N SER A 70 9.75 3.36 66.40
CA SER A 70 8.52 3.19 67.20
C SER A 70 7.80 4.55 67.34
N ALA A 71 6.54 4.57 67.78
CA ALA A 71 5.71 5.78 67.82
C ALA A 71 6.14 6.86 68.83
N SER A 72 5.79 8.13 68.58
CA SER A 72 5.09 8.97 69.58
C SER A 72 4.52 10.33 69.09
N LYS A 73 3.21 10.51 69.36
CA LYS A 73 2.51 11.70 69.90
C LYS A 73 2.59 13.10 69.24
N LEU A 74 1.40 13.55 68.81
CA LEU A 74 0.79 14.90 68.95
C LEU A 74 1.20 15.67 70.24
N PRO A 75 1.28 17.03 70.23
CA PRO A 75 0.09 17.93 70.21
C PRO A 75 -0.06 18.75 68.90
N THR A 76 -1.21 19.29 68.45
CA THR A 76 -2.14 20.34 69.00
C THR A 76 -1.45 21.72 69.19
N VAL A 77 -2.04 22.91 68.93
CA VAL A 77 -3.46 23.35 68.85
C VAL A 77 -3.62 24.77 68.22
N VAL A 78 -4.78 25.10 67.60
CA VAL A 78 -5.44 26.47 67.52
C VAL A 78 -4.70 27.64 66.79
N SER A 79 -5.32 28.63 66.11
CA SER A 79 -6.68 28.87 65.56
C SER A 79 -6.70 30.13 64.64
N SER A 80 -7.89 30.48 64.08
CA SER A 80 -8.33 31.85 63.66
C SER A 80 -7.57 32.53 62.47
N GLU A 81 -8.16 33.43 61.67
CA GLU A 81 -9.48 34.08 61.69
C GLU A 81 -9.99 34.43 60.27
N ALA A 82 -11.17 35.05 60.15
CA ALA A 82 -11.85 35.48 58.91
C ALA A 82 -12.33 36.96 59.09
N PRO A 83 -13.26 37.60 58.32
CA PRO A 83 -14.04 37.16 57.15
C PRO A 83 -14.28 38.24 56.05
N SER A 84 -15.31 38.03 55.22
CA SER A 84 -16.06 38.98 54.36
C SER A 84 -15.45 39.31 52.97
N SER A 85 -16.23 39.51 51.89
CA SER A 85 -17.70 39.56 51.74
C SER A 85 -18.16 38.97 50.37
N ALA A 86 -19.46 38.67 50.20
CA ALA A 86 -20.06 38.16 48.96
C ALA A 86 -21.57 38.45 48.87
N SER A 87 -22.16 38.35 47.66
CA SER A 87 -23.62 38.46 47.40
C SER A 87 -24.02 37.77 46.07
N THR A 88 -25.31 37.56 45.74
CA THR A 88 -26.14 36.40 46.19
C THR A 88 -27.51 36.31 45.49
N SER A 89 -27.89 35.13 45.00
CA SER A 89 -29.28 34.64 44.77
C SER A 89 -29.23 33.13 44.40
N ALA A 90 -29.68 32.14 45.21
CA ALA A 90 -31.02 31.84 45.75
C ALA A 90 -32.02 31.36 44.66
N LEU A 91 -32.83 30.29 44.79
CA LEU A 91 -33.24 29.38 45.91
C LEU A 91 -32.82 27.91 45.60
N ALA A 92 -32.63 26.92 46.50
CA ALA A 92 -33.36 26.38 47.67
C ALA A 92 -34.62 25.51 47.30
N SER A 93 -34.92 24.34 47.91
CA SER A 93 -34.46 23.73 49.20
C SER A 93 -34.71 22.19 49.38
N SER A 94 -33.71 21.47 49.93
CA SER A 94 -33.77 20.31 50.90
C SER A 94 -34.61 19.03 50.61
N VAL A 95 -34.37 17.82 51.17
CA VAL A 95 -33.97 17.37 52.53
C VAL A 95 -33.06 16.10 52.53
N SER A 96 -32.40 15.83 53.67
CA SER A 96 -31.40 14.81 54.07
C SER A 96 -31.79 13.31 53.98
N SER A 97 -31.00 12.26 54.35
CA SER A 97 -29.83 12.16 55.27
C SER A 97 -28.94 10.89 55.14
N SER A 98 -27.72 10.98 55.72
CA SER A 98 -26.93 9.94 56.46
C SER A 98 -26.35 8.67 55.77
N VAL A 99 -25.00 8.53 55.88
CA VAL A 99 -24.18 7.29 55.82
C VAL A 99 -23.78 6.88 57.27
N PRO A 100 -23.21 5.69 57.59
CA PRO A 100 -21.97 5.04 57.05
C PRO A 100 -22.27 3.63 56.46
N SER A 101 -21.36 2.67 56.16
CA SER A 101 -19.96 2.36 56.55
C SER A 101 -19.36 1.35 55.51
N SER A 102 -18.07 0.96 55.42
CA SER A 102 -16.80 1.37 56.07
C SER A 102 -15.56 0.77 55.33
N ALA A 103 -14.37 1.23 55.73
CA ALA A 103 -13.01 0.65 55.53
C ALA A 103 -12.87 -0.87 55.84
N SER A 104 -11.84 -1.63 55.40
CA SER A 104 -10.70 -1.39 54.46
C SER A 104 -9.81 -2.65 54.28
N ALA A 105 -8.96 -2.68 53.23
CA ALA A 105 -7.68 -3.43 53.14
C ALA A 105 -7.78 -4.99 53.01
N SER A 106 -6.82 -5.73 52.43
CA SER A 106 -5.63 -5.43 51.58
C SER A 106 -5.02 -6.74 51.01
N ALA A 107 -4.06 -6.62 50.08
CA ALA A 107 -3.07 -7.64 49.68
C ALA A 107 -3.57 -8.86 48.86
N SER A 108 -2.73 -9.64 48.15
CA SER A 108 -1.70 -9.34 47.13
C SER A 108 -0.97 -10.64 46.73
N ALA A 109 -0.53 -10.74 45.46
CA ALA A 109 0.52 -11.66 44.97
C ALA A 109 0.32 -13.20 45.05
N SER A 110 -0.03 -13.76 43.89
CA SER A 110 0.77 -14.75 43.13
C SER A 110 1.11 -16.16 43.65
N SER A 111 1.04 -17.10 42.68
CA SER A 111 1.85 -18.31 42.50
C SER A 111 1.86 -19.42 43.58
N VAL A 112 1.25 -20.56 43.24
CA VAL A 112 1.73 -21.90 43.62
C VAL A 112 1.54 -22.86 42.45
N SER A 113 2.58 -23.61 42.09
CA SER A 113 2.53 -24.77 41.19
C SER A 113 2.72 -26.06 41.99
N SER A 114 1.88 -27.08 41.81
CA SER A 114 2.11 -28.42 42.35
C SER A 114 1.33 -29.51 41.61
N SER A 115 1.96 -30.67 41.47
CA SER A 115 1.51 -31.81 40.68
C SER A 115 0.43 -32.68 41.34
N VAL A 116 -0.33 -33.34 40.47
CA VAL A 116 -1.21 -34.50 40.68
C VAL A 116 -0.58 -35.58 41.58
N PRO A 117 -1.40 -36.29 42.39
CA PRO A 117 -1.45 -37.75 42.22
C PRO A 117 -2.88 -38.28 42.03
N SER A 118 -3.02 -39.36 41.26
CA SER A 118 -4.29 -39.98 40.90
C SER A 118 -4.51 -41.31 41.62
N SER A 119 -5.77 -41.68 41.85
CA SER A 119 -6.22 -43.07 42.02
C SER A 119 -7.72 -43.17 41.72
N ALA A 120 -8.19 -44.32 41.22
CA ALA A 120 -9.52 -44.48 40.65
C ALA A 120 -10.34 -45.58 41.36
N SER A 121 -11.66 -45.49 41.29
CA SER A 121 -12.61 -46.60 41.51
C SER A 121 -14.00 -46.24 40.96
N ALA A 122 -14.66 -47.23 40.35
CA ALA A 122 -16.00 -47.15 39.78
C ALA A 122 -16.57 -48.59 39.63
N PRO A 123 -17.84 -48.79 39.22
CA PRO A 123 -19.08 -48.14 39.65
C PRO A 123 -19.99 -49.18 40.37
N PRO A 124 -21.28 -48.87 40.62
CA PRO A 124 -22.31 -49.68 39.94
C PRO A 124 -23.51 -48.86 39.40
N SER A 125 -24.48 -49.54 38.79
CA SER A 125 -25.45 -49.01 37.82
C SER A 125 -26.88 -48.73 38.33
N SER A 126 -27.51 -47.70 37.73
CA SER A 126 -28.87 -47.64 37.12
C SER A 126 -30.10 -48.22 37.88
N PRO A 127 -31.28 -47.53 37.90
CA PRO A 127 -32.08 -47.47 36.66
C PRO A 127 -32.98 -46.22 36.39
N SER A 128 -33.05 -45.85 35.11
CA SER A 128 -34.19 -45.34 34.31
C SER A 128 -35.30 -44.42 34.90
N SER A 129 -35.54 -43.30 34.20
CA SER A 129 -36.89 -42.92 33.75
C SER A 129 -36.82 -42.05 32.49
N ASP A 130 -37.37 -42.51 31.37
CA ASP A 130 -37.19 -41.89 30.04
C ASP A 130 -38.26 -40.85 29.68
N VAL A 131 -37.83 -39.69 29.17
CA VAL A 131 -38.55 -38.86 28.19
C VAL A 131 -37.49 -38.30 27.22
N PRO A 132 -37.65 -38.43 25.89
CA PRO A 132 -36.56 -38.14 24.96
C PRO A 132 -36.29 -36.65 24.75
N PHE A 133 -35.00 -36.31 24.61
CA PHE A 133 -34.56 -35.02 24.07
C PHE A 133 -34.89 -34.92 22.57
N PRO A 134 -35.15 -33.70 22.03
CA PRO A 134 -35.01 -33.48 20.59
C PRO A 134 -33.55 -33.71 20.18
N PRO A 135 -33.28 -34.19 18.94
CA PRO A 135 -31.93 -34.44 18.48
C PRO A 135 -31.09 -33.16 18.38
N LEU A 136 -29.77 -33.34 18.36
CA LEU A 136 -28.80 -32.30 17.99
C LEU A 136 -29.21 -31.64 16.65
N GLY A 137 -28.90 -30.35 16.52
CA GLY A 137 -29.36 -29.52 15.40
C GLY A 137 -29.11 -30.16 14.04
N ALA A 138 -30.14 -30.12 13.18
CA ALA A 138 -30.04 -30.67 11.84
C ALA A 138 -28.89 -30.00 11.07
N PRO A 139 -28.13 -30.75 10.25
CA PRO A 139 -27.09 -30.14 9.41
C PRO A 139 -27.72 -29.10 8.48
N VAL A 140 -27.06 -27.95 8.33
CA VAL A 140 -27.43 -26.97 7.31
C VAL A 140 -27.32 -27.67 5.96
N ASN A 141 -28.44 -27.75 5.25
CA ASN A 141 -28.59 -28.62 4.09
C ASN A 141 -27.93 -28.00 2.84
N ARG A 142 -26.58 -27.90 2.88
CA ARG A 142 -25.73 -27.43 1.77
C ARG A 142 -26.15 -28.19 0.51
N HIS A 143 -26.67 -27.47 -0.48
CA HIS A 143 -27.14 -28.09 -1.70
C HIS A 143 -25.93 -28.68 -2.44
N LEU A 144 -25.98 -29.99 -2.68
CA LEU A 144 -25.08 -30.66 -3.61
C LEU A 144 -25.42 -30.19 -5.03
N VAL A 145 -24.83 -29.07 -5.44
CA VAL A 145 -24.85 -28.60 -6.82
C VAL A 145 -24.22 -29.70 -7.68
N PRO A 146 -24.89 -30.19 -8.75
CA PRO A 146 -24.28 -31.15 -9.65
C PRO A 146 -23.00 -30.58 -10.23
N ILE A 147 -21.88 -31.28 -10.04
CA ILE A 147 -20.58 -30.84 -10.56
C ILE A 147 -20.59 -31.03 -12.08
N VAL A 148 -20.78 -29.93 -12.81
CA VAL A 148 -20.71 -29.87 -14.27
C VAL A 148 -19.34 -29.31 -14.66
N PRO A 149 -18.60 -29.94 -15.59
CA PRO A 149 -17.37 -29.37 -16.15
C PRO A 149 -17.61 -27.95 -16.70
N PHE A 150 -16.81 -26.98 -16.27
CA PHE A 150 -16.87 -25.63 -16.82
C PHE A 150 -15.91 -25.50 -18.01
N ASN A 151 -16.38 -24.88 -19.10
CA ASN A 151 -15.52 -24.55 -20.23
C ASN A 151 -14.73 -23.27 -19.91
N PHE A 152 -13.40 -23.39 -19.81
CA PHE A 152 -12.53 -22.22 -19.79
C PHE A 152 -12.38 -21.66 -21.22
N THR A 153 -12.06 -20.37 -21.31
CA THR A 153 -11.53 -19.74 -22.51
C THR A 153 -10.48 -18.75 -22.03
N PRO A 154 -9.22 -18.82 -22.51
CA PRO A 154 -8.17 -17.91 -22.09
C PRO A 154 -8.60 -16.45 -22.22
N PHE A 155 -8.41 -15.66 -21.17
CA PHE A 155 -8.86 -14.27 -21.13
C PHE A 155 -8.26 -13.50 -22.32
N PRO A 156 -9.07 -12.71 -23.05
CA PRO A 156 -8.59 -12.01 -24.24
C PRO A 156 -7.49 -11.02 -23.85
N ILE A 157 -6.29 -11.20 -24.40
CA ILE A 157 -5.21 -10.22 -24.31
C ILE A 157 -5.57 -9.05 -25.24
N PRO A 158 -5.42 -7.78 -24.82
CA PRO A 158 -5.63 -6.62 -25.69
C PRO A 158 -4.86 -6.74 -27.01
N SER A 159 -5.56 -6.56 -28.14
CA SER A 159 -4.95 -6.66 -29.46
C SER A 159 -3.94 -5.53 -29.71
N HIS A 160 -2.78 -5.86 -30.28
CA HIS A 160 -1.72 -4.88 -30.59
C HIS A 160 -2.24 -3.76 -31.51
N GLN A 161 -2.48 -2.58 -30.93
CA GLN A 161 -2.85 -1.34 -31.63
C GLN A 161 -1.60 -0.58 -32.09
N PRO A 162 -1.61 0.08 -33.27
CA PRO A 162 -0.43 0.77 -33.79
C PRO A 162 -0.01 1.92 -32.86
N ILE A 163 1.28 1.91 -32.51
CA ILE A 163 1.84 2.73 -31.45
C ILE A 163 1.97 4.19 -31.91
N SER A 164 1.05 5.04 -31.43
CA SER A 164 1.18 6.50 -31.48
C SER A 164 2.32 6.96 -30.58
N SER A 165 3.08 7.99 -30.97
CA SER A 165 4.30 8.43 -30.27
C SER A 165 4.12 8.97 -28.84
N ILE A 166 2.89 9.00 -28.32
CA ILE A 166 2.57 9.29 -26.91
C ILE A 166 2.70 8.01 -26.06
N PHE A 167 2.46 6.84 -26.65
CA PHE A 167 2.67 5.53 -26.06
C PHE A 167 4.06 5.05 -26.48
N ILE A 168 4.89 4.60 -25.54
CA ILE A 168 6.22 4.05 -25.88
C ILE A 168 6.39 2.62 -25.36
N PRO A 169 6.93 1.67 -26.16
CA PRO A 169 7.39 0.38 -25.65
C PRO A 169 8.29 0.58 -24.43
N THR A 170 7.90 -0.01 -23.31
CA THR A 170 8.53 0.22 -22.00
C THR A 170 8.92 -1.10 -21.38
N ASP A 171 10.19 -1.22 -21.01
CA ASP A 171 10.67 -2.25 -20.09
C ASP A 171 10.44 -1.78 -18.64
N PRO A 172 9.90 -2.59 -17.73
CA PRO A 172 9.70 -2.23 -16.32
C PRO A 172 10.96 -1.68 -15.64
N LEU A 173 12.16 -2.15 -16.00
CA LEU A 173 13.44 -1.66 -15.46
C LEU A 173 13.85 -0.27 -15.98
N SER A 174 13.12 0.29 -16.95
CA SER A 174 13.41 1.59 -17.57
C SER A 174 12.12 2.34 -17.94
N PRO A 175 11.28 2.72 -16.94
CA PRO A 175 10.06 3.47 -17.18
C PRO A 175 10.35 4.90 -17.68
N PRO A 176 9.38 5.57 -18.34
CA PRO A 176 9.52 6.96 -18.76
C PRO A 176 9.79 7.87 -17.55
N PRO A 177 10.57 8.95 -17.66
CA PRO A 177 10.80 9.88 -16.55
C PRO A 177 9.49 10.51 -16.06
N VAL A 178 9.47 10.91 -14.78
CA VAL A 178 8.31 11.58 -14.17
C VAL A 178 7.99 12.89 -14.91
N PHE A 179 6.72 13.14 -15.18
CA PHE A 179 6.28 14.33 -15.90
C PHE A 179 6.28 15.58 -15.01
N ASP A 180 7.30 16.43 -15.17
CA ASP A 180 7.32 17.77 -14.60
C ASP A 180 6.35 18.71 -15.35
N SER A 181 5.25 19.09 -14.68
CA SER A 181 4.22 19.98 -15.21
C SER A 181 4.59 21.48 -15.16
N SER A 182 5.77 21.82 -14.61
CA SER A 182 6.31 23.19 -14.50
C SER A 182 7.49 23.46 -15.46
N SER A 183 8.12 22.40 -15.99
CA SER A 183 9.19 22.47 -16.99
C SER A 183 8.79 23.32 -18.20
N PRO A 184 9.70 24.12 -18.79
CA PRO A 184 9.46 24.81 -20.05
C PRO A 184 9.00 23.90 -21.21
N THR A 185 9.40 22.62 -21.23
CA THR A 185 9.01 21.65 -22.27
C THR A 185 7.62 21.04 -22.06
N SER A 186 7.10 21.07 -20.82
CA SER A 186 5.69 20.72 -20.53
C SER A 186 4.70 21.60 -21.29
N GLY A 187 5.16 22.78 -21.74
CA GLY A 187 4.37 23.71 -22.53
C GLY A 187 3.96 23.19 -23.91
N THR A 188 4.75 22.28 -24.49
CA THR A 188 4.51 21.69 -25.82
C THR A 188 4.26 20.20 -25.79
N ASN A 189 4.85 19.48 -24.83
CA ASN A 189 4.87 18.02 -24.81
C ASN A 189 3.91 17.49 -23.74
N PRO A 190 2.99 16.56 -24.07
CA PRO A 190 2.17 15.87 -23.08
C PRO A 190 3.01 14.90 -22.22
N PRO A 191 2.43 14.37 -21.12
CA PRO A 191 2.97 13.20 -20.45
C PRO A 191 3.10 12.01 -21.41
N THR A 192 4.25 11.34 -21.38
CA THR A 192 4.45 10.07 -22.08
C THR A 192 3.76 8.95 -21.31
N ILE A 193 3.02 8.09 -22.00
CA ILE A 193 2.35 6.93 -21.42
C ILE A 193 3.19 5.69 -21.76
N PRO A 194 3.58 4.85 -20.79
CA PRO A 194 4.27 3.59 -21.07
C PRO A 194 3.32 2.58 -21.70
N SER A 195 3.84 1.74 -22.60
CA SER A 195 3.19 0.54 -23.10
C SER A 195 4.05 -0.67 -22.76
N PHE A 196 3.54 -1.52 -21.88
CA PHE A 196 4.21 -2.75 -21.46
C PHE A 196 3.87 -3.96 -22.33
N GLN A 197 3.13 -3.78 -23.44
CA GLN A 197 2.62 -4.87 -24.26
C GLN A 197 3.74 -5.80 -24.76
N ASP A 198 4.80 -5.24 -25.36
CA ASP A 198 5.92 -6.01 -25.89
C ASP A 198 6.67 -6.75 -24.77
N ALA A 199 6.87 -6.12 -23.61
CA ALA A 199 7.52 -6.72 -22.45
C ALA A 199 6.70 -7.89 -21.88
N TRP A 200 5.39 -7.72 -21.76
CA TRP A 200 4.47 -8.80 -21.39
C TRP A 200 4.41 -9.91 -22.44
N ASP A 201 4.48 -9.62 -23.74
CA ASP A 201 4.48 -10.64 -24.79
C ASP A 201 5.77 -11.48 -24.80
N ILE A 202 6.92 -10.86 -24.52
CA ILE A 202 8.18 -11.56 -24.26
C ILE A 202 8.06 -12.43 -23.00
N ALA A 203 7.55 -11.88 -21.90
CA ALA A 203 7.42 -12.58 -20.63
C ALA A 203 6.44 -13.77 -20.68
N TYR A 204 5.29 -13.61 -21.35
CA TYR A 204 4.35 -14.70 -21.64
C TYR A 204 4.96 -15.78 -22.53
N SER A 205 5.82 -15.41 -23.48
CA SER A 205 6.51 -16.36 -24.36
C SER A 205 7.53 -17.20 -23.58
N LYS A 206 8.33 -16.57 -22.69
CA LYS A 206 9.20 -17.28 -21.75
C LYS A 206 8.38 -18.19 -20.83
N ALA A 207 7.32 -17.67 -20.20
CA ALA A 207 6.44 -18.38 -19.28
C ALA A 207 5.85 -19.66 -19.88
N LYS A 208 5.24 -19.58 -21.07
CA LYS A 208 4.68 -20.74 -21.78
C LYS A 208 5.75 -21.74 -22.20
N SER A 209 6.94 -21.27 -22.59
CA SER A 209 8.05 -22.17 -22.91
C SER A 209 8.50 -22.97 -21.68
N LEU A 210 8.63 -22.33 -20.51
CA LEU A 210 8.97 -23.03 -19.26
C LEU A 210 7.85 -24.01 -18.85
N LEU A 211 6.61 -23.52 -18.80
CA LEU A 211 5.44 -24.27 -18.33
C LEU A 211 5.13 -25.51 -19.18
N SER A 212 5.47 -25.50 -20.49
CA SER A 212 5.36 -26.67 -21.36
C SER A 212 6.20 -27.89 -20.92
N THR A 213 7.11 -27.71 -19.96
CA THR A 213 7.94 -28.77 -19.37
C THR A 213 7.43 -29.31 -18.03
N PHE A 214 6.30 -28.78 -17.52
CA PHE A 214 5.75 -29.08 -16.19
C PHE A 214 4.62 -30.12 -16.25
N THR A 215 4.56 -31.03 -15.27
CA THR A 215 3.35 -31.85 -15.01
C THR A 215 2.25 -31.02 -14.35
N LEU A 216 1.01 -31.52 -14.32
CA LEU A 216 -0.11 -30.89 -13.63
C LEU A 216 0.22 -30.49 -12.18
N GLU A 217 0.89 -31.38 -11.45
CA GLU A 217 1.29 -31.15 -10.05
C GLU A 217 2.35 -30.05 -9.95
N GLU A 218 3.32 -30.02 -10.86
CA GLU A 218 4.30 -28.93 -10.94
C GLU A 218 3.65 -27.59 -11.30
N LYS A 219 2.61 -27.58 -12.15
CA LYS A 219 1.82 -26.37 -12.47
C LYS A 219 1.03 -25.88 -11.25
N VAL A 220 0.35 -26.78 -10.53
CA VAL A 220 -0.43 -26.46 -9.32
C VAL A 220 0.47 -26.01 -8.15
N ASN A 221 1.72 -26.47 -8.11
CA ASN A 221 2.71 -25.94 -7.16
C ASN A 221 3.04 -24.45 -7.41
N ILE A 222 2.96 -23.95 -8.65
CA ILE A 222 3.12 -22.50 -8.94
C ILE A 222 1.95 -21.67 -8.38
N THR A 223 0.75 -22.27 -8.29
CA THR A 223 -0.48 -21.58 -7.84
C THR A 223 -0.75 -21.70 -6.35
N THR A 224 0.02 -22.52 -5.62
CA THR A 224 -0.27 -22.90 -4.23
C THR A 224 0.89 -22.52 -3.32
N GLY A 225 0.64 -21.62 -2.37
CA GLY A 225 1.62 -21.34 -1.31
C GLY A 225 1.93 -22.57 -0.46
N VAL A 226 3.12 -22.60 0.15
CA VAL A 226 3.62 -23.75 0.93
C VAL A 226 2.96 -23.95 2.30
N GLY A 227 2.03 -23.06 2.69
CA GLY A 227 1.46 -22.97 4.04
C GLY A 227 2.13 -21.89 4.90
N TRP A 228 1.47 -21.49 5.98
CA TRP A 228 1.98 -20.51 6.93
C TRP A 228 3.29 -20.99 7.57
N GLN A 229 4.22 -20.06 7.82
CA GLN A 229 5.55 -20.31 8.42
C GLN A 229 6.46 -21.35 7.73
N ASN A 230 6.03 -21.99 6.65
CA ASN A 230 6.72 -23.10 5.99
C ASN A 230 7.73 -22.63 4.93
N GLY A 231 8.42 -21.52 5.19
CA GLY A 231 9.36 -20.86 4.29
C GLY A 231 10.04 -19.66 4.95
N LEU A 232 10.73 -18.83 4.16
CA LEU A 232 11.53 -17.71 4.69
C LEU A 232 10.75 -16.37 4.75
N CYS A 233 9.73 -16.21 3.92
CA CYS A 233 8.93 -14.98 3.79
C CYS A 233 7.48 -15.20 4.25
N VAL A 234 6.68 -14.13 4.44
CA VAL A 234 5.27 -14.28 4.89
C VAL A 234 4.38 -15.07 3.93
N GLY A 235 4.73 -15.13 2.63
CA GLY A 235 4.21 -16.10 1.68
C GLY A 235 5.34 -16.68 0.82
N ASN A 236 5.25 -17.96 0.44
CA ASN A 236 6.27 -18.60 -0.41
C ASN A 236 5.63 -19.56 -1.41
N ILE A 237 6.08 -19.53 -2.67
CA ILE A 237 5.80 -20.53 -3.70
C ILE A 237 7.00 -21.50 -3.77
N PRO A 238 6.78 -22.83 -3.80
CA PRO A 238 7.87 -23.81 -3.77
C PRO A 238 8.77 -23.74 -5.01
N ALA A 239 10.05 -24.04 -4.81
CA ALA A 239 11.03 -24.15 -5.88
C ALA A 239 10.83 -25.38 -6.76
N ASN A 240 11.24 -25.28 -8.03
CA ASN A 240 11.43 -26.41 -8.94
C ASN A 240 12.79 -26.27 -9.64
N GLU A 241 13.85 -26.54 -8.89
CA GLU A 241 15.25 -26.47 -9.37
C GLU A 241 15.48 -27.34 -10.62
N ALA A 242 14.82 -28.50 -10.70
CA ALA A 242 14.92 -29.42 -11.83
C ALA A 242 14.38 -28.84 -13.16
N LYS A 243 13.58 -27.77 -13.09
CA LYS A 243 13.10 -26.98 -14.23
C LYS A 243 13.69 -25.57 -14.30
N GLY A 244 14.58 -25.21 -13.37
CA GLY A 244 15.22 -23.89 -13.31
C GLY A 244 14.35 -22.78 -12.72
N PHE A 245 13.33 -23.12 -11.92
CA PHE A 245 12.48 -22.15 -11.23
C PHE A 245 12.83 -22.10 -9.72
N PRO A 246 13.23 -20.95 -9.15
CA PRO A 246 13.72 -20.87 -7.77
C PRO A 246 12.62 -20.82 -6.70
N GLY A 247 11.35 -20.82 -7.08
CA GLY A 247 10.25 -20.46 -6.18
C GLY A 247 9.97 -18.95 -6.20
N LEU A 248 9.11 -18.47 -5.31
CA LEU A 248 8.90 -17.03 -5.08
C LEU A 248 8.80 -16.75 -3.59
N CYS A 249 9.55 -15.75 -3.11
CA CYS A 249 9.31 -15.09 -1.82
C CYS A 249 8.32 -13.93 -2.01
N LEU A 250 7.26 -13.90 -1.21
CA LEU A 250 6.26 -12.84 -1.14
C LEU A 250 6.37 -12.17 0.23
N GLU A 251 6.65 -10.86 0.27
CA GLU A 251 6.93 -10.15 1.52
C GLU A 251 6.19 -8.81 1.66
N ASP A 252 5.72 -8.53 2.86
CA ASP A 252 5.17 -7.23 3.24
C ASP A 252 6.31 -6.18 3.30
N SER A 253 6.07 -4.88 3.23
CA SER A 253 4.82 -4.15 3.34
C SER A 253 4.76 -2.98 2.32
N PRO A 254 3.62 -2.27 2.21
CA PRO A 254 3.52 -1.02 1.44
C PRO A 254 4.46 0.12 1.87
N LEU A 255 5.28 -0.01 2.93
CA LEU A 255 6.23 1.00 3.42
C LEU A 255 7.64 0.49 3.82
N GLY A 256 8.04 -0.71 3.38
CA GLY A 256 9.36 -1.28 3.70
C GLY A 256 9.25 -2.78 4.01
N VAL A 257 10.37 -3.51 3.99
CA VAL A 257 10.37 -4.97 4.16
C VAL A 257 9.99 -5.32 5.61
N ARG A 258 8.93 -6.12 5.78
CA ARG A 258 8.46 -6.60 7.08
C ARG A 258 9.37 -7.70 7.62
N PHE A 259 9.39 -7.83 8.95
CA PHE A 259 10.13 -8.86 9.69
C PHE A 259 11.59 -9.09 9.25
N ALA A 260 12.27 -8.04 8.77
CA ALA A 260 13.65 -8.09 8.35
C ALA A 260 14.52 -7.11 9.17
N ASP A 261 15.84 -7.35 9.21
CA ASP A 261 16.81 -6.43 9.82
C ASP A 261 17.55 -5.59 8.74
N TYR A 262 18.15 -4.48 9.15
CA TYR A 262 18.91 -3.57 8.27
C TYR A 262 18.15 -3.08 7.02
N VAL A 263 16.86 -2.82 7.19
CA VAL A 263 15.91 -2.25 6.22
C VAL A 263 15.47 -0.84 6.64
N THR A 264 14.82 -0.09 5.75
CA THR A 264 14.31 1.26 5.99
C THR A 264 12.81 1.23 6.32
N ALA A 265 12.41 1.93 7.37
CA ALA A 265 11.01 2.25 7.65
C ALA A 265 10.63 3.54 6.91
N PHE A 266 9.99 3.41 5.74
CA PHE A 266 9.60 4.54 4.88
C PHE A 266 8.36 5.27 5.41
N PRO A 267 8.07 6.50 4.92
CA PRO A 267 6.81 7.19 5.21
C PRO A 267 5.62 6.37 4.70
N THR A 268 4.46 6.53 5.33
CA THR A 268 3.21 5.90 4.86
C THR A 268 2.82 6.36 3.46
N ALA A 269 1.97 5.59 2.78
CA ALA A 269 1.45 5.97 1.47
C ALA A 269 0.63 7.27 1.55
N LEU A 270 -0.13 7.45 2.63
CA LEU A 270 -0.88 8.67 2.94
C LEU A 270 0.05 9.89 3.07
N MET A 271 1.21 9.72 3.71
CA MET A 271 2.22 10.79 3.82
C MET A 271 2.89 11.08 2.48
N ALA A 272 3.15 10.05 1.66
CA ALA A 272 3.66 10.22 0.30
C ALA A 272 2.65 10.97 -0.61
N ALA A 273 1.35 10.65 -0.50
CA ALA A 273 0.29 11.37 -1.20
C ALA A 273 0.19 12.84 -0.76
N SER A 274 0.36 13.13 0.54
CA SER A 274 0.36 14.51 1.08
C SER A 274 1.46 15.41 0.50
N THR A 275 2.51 14.85 -0.12
CA THR A 275 3.50 15.64 -0.88
C THR A 275 2.94 16.22 -2.19
N TRP A 276 1.90 15.58 -2.76
CA TRP A 276 1.39 15.82 -4.12
C TRP A 276 2.49 15.85 -5.20
N ASN A 277 3.59 15.12 -4.97
CA ASN A 277 4.78 15.15 -5.80
C ASN A 277 5.08 13.76 -6.38
N ARG A 278 4.79 13.58 -7.67
CA ARG A 278 5.00 12.32 -8.41
C ARG A 278 6.44 11.80 -8.31
N ARG A 279 7.45 12.69 -8.30
CA ARG A 279 8.86 12.31 -8.15
C ARG A 279 9.07 11.59 -6.82
N LEU A 280 8.66 12.21 -5.72
CA LEU A 280 8.84 11.67 -4.37
C LEU A 280 8.10 10.33 -4.20
N ILE A 281 6.90 10.20 -4.78
CA ILE A 281 6.13 8.95 -4.75
C ILE A 281 6.85 7.83 -5.53
N ARG A 282 7.39 8.11 -6.72
CA ARG A 282 8.15 7.11 -7.49
C ARG A 282 9.50 6.78 -6.87
N GLU A 283 10.21 7.76 -6.32
CA GLU A 283 11.49 7.55 -5.63
C GLU A 283 11.32 6.72 -4.36
N ARG A 284 10.21 6.88 -3.62
CA ARG A 284 9.78 5.96 -2.56
C ARG A 284 9.57 4.54 -3.09
N GLY A 285 8.81 4.38 -4.17
CA GLY A 285 8.59 3.09 -4.83
C GLY A 285 9.90 2.38 -5.20
N LEU A 286 10.82 3.11 -5.82
CA LEU A 286 12.13 2.61 -6.24
C LEU A 286 13.05 2.25 -5.08
N ALA A 287 13.07 3.05 -4.02
CA ALA A 287 13.83 2.74 -2.81
C ALA A 287 13.29 1.48 -2.11
N MET A 288 11.98 1.38 -1.90
CA MET A 288 11.35 0.18 -1.34
C MET A 288 11.60 -1.05 -2.21
N GLY A 289 11.42 -0.94 -3.54
CA GLY A 289 11.64 -2.05 -4.47
C GLY A 289 13.08 -2.58 -4.41
N ARG A 290 14.08 -1.68 -4.31
CA ARG A 290 15.49 -2.06 -4.15
C ARG A 290 15.77 -2.80 -2.84
N GLU A 291 15.06 -2.48 -1.76
CA GLU A 291 15.23 -3.20 -0.49
C GLU A 291 14.61 -4.59 -0.51
N HIS A 292 13.42 -4.74 -1.11
CA HIS A 292 12.80 -6.05 -1.32
C HIS A 292 13.69 -6.94 -2.21
N VAL A 293 14.17 -6.42 -3.34
CA VAL A 293 15.14 -7.14 -4.20
C VAL A 293 16.43 -7.45 -3.42
N GLY A 294 16.98 -6.51 -2.66
CA GLY A 294 18.20 -6.72 -1.86
C GLY A 294 18.07 -7.80 -0.77
N LYS A 295 16.86 -8.03 -0.24
CA LYS A 295 16.54 -9.13 0.68
C LYS A 295 16.19 -10.46 -0.03
N GLY A 296 16.19 -10.48 -1.37
CA GLY A 296 15.83 -11.65 -2.17
C GLY A 296 14.33 -11.97 -2.14
N VAL A 297 13.49 -10.93 -2.05
CA VAL A 297 12.04 -11.02 -2.25
C VAL A 297 11.74 -11.03 -3.75
N ASN A 298 10.69 -11.73 -4.19
CA ASN A 298 10.21 -11.70 -5.57
C ASN A 298 8.99 -10.78 -5.75
N VAL A 299 8.09 -10.75 -4.77
CA VAL A 299 6.85 -9.97 -4.78
C VAL A 299 6.75 -9.12 -3.53
N ALA A 300 6.68 -7.79 -3.69
CA ALA A 300 6.42 -6.86 -2.61
C ALA A 300 4.91 -6.62 -2.49
N LEU A 301 4.34 -6.80 -1.29
CA LEU A 301 2.90 -6.77 -1.05
C LEU A 301 2.35 -5.34 -0.90
N GLY A 302 2.59 -4.52 -1.93
CA GLY A 302 2.05 -3.17 -2.08
C GLY A 302 2.23 -2.59 -3.49
N PRO A 303 1.67 -1.39 -3.76
CA PRO A 303 1.00 -0.50 -2.81
C PRO A 303 -0.40 -0.95 -2.37
N MET A 304 -0.83 -0.44 -1.21
CA MET A 304 -2.23 -0.55 -0.76
C MET A 304 -3.03 0.66 -1.26
N MET A 305 -4.29 0.43 -1.63
CA MET A 305 -5.05 1.30 -2.54
C MET A 305 -6.55 1.40 -2.19
N ASN A 306 -6.97 0.91 -1.02
CA ASN A 306 -8.33 1.11 -0.51
C ASN A 306 -8.57 2.61 -0.27
N MET A 307 -9.83 3.05 -0.35
CA MET A 307 -10.14 4.48 -0.24
C MET A 307 -10.31 4.90 1.23
N GLY A 308 -10.24 6.21 1.47
CA GLY A 308 -10.64 6.81 2.74
C GLY A 308 -12.15 6.91 2.93
N ARG A 309 -12.97 5.89 2.56
CA ARG A 309 -14.44 5.96 2.67
C ARG A 309 -14.89 6.28 4.10
N VAL A 310 -14.44 5.46 5.05
CA VAL A 310 -14.77 5.58 6.46
C VAL A 310 -13.63 6.35 7.15
N ALA A 311 -13.90 7.52 7.73
CA ALA A 311 -12.87 8.34 8.38
C ALA A 311 -12.17 7.64 9.57
N GLN A 312 -12.84 6.66 10.19
CA GLN A 312 -12.30 5.78 11.24
C GLN A 312 -11.48 4.58 10.72
N GLY A 313 -11.50 4.30 9.41
CA GLY A 313 -11.01 3.05 8.82
C GLY A 313 -9.55 2.71 9.18
N GLY A 314 -9.34 1.52 9.72
CA GLY A 314 -8.11 1.13 10.40
C GLY A 314 -6.85 1.19 9.54
N ARG A 315 -6.96 0.86 8.25
CA ARG A 315 -5.83 0.74 7.31
C ARG A 315 -5.73 1.88 6.29
N ASN A 316 -6.50 2.96 6.45
CA ASN A 316 -6.52 4.09 5.50
C ASN A 316 -5.15 4.74 5.25
N TRP A 317 -4.22 4.61 6.21
CA TRP A 317 -2.86 5.14 6.14
C TRP A 317 -1.91 4.31 5.26
N GLU A 318 -2.20 3.02 5.06
CA GLU A 318 -1.50 2.19 4.06
C GLU A 318 -1.88 2.61 2.63
N GLY A 319 -3.05 3.22 2.46
CA GLY A 319 -3.55 3.82 1.23
C GLY A 319 -3.15 5.29 1.06
N PHE A 320 -3.59 5.89 -0.05
CA PHE A 320 -3.16 7.23 -0.47
C PHE A 320 -4.13 8.37 -0.07
N GLY A 321 -5.31 8.06 0.48
CA GLY A 321 -6.31 9.06 0.89
C GLY A 321 -7.70 8.84 0.28
N ALA A 322 -8.48 9.92 0.17
CA ALA A 322 -9.91 9.84 -0.15
C ALA A 322 -10.31 10.30 -1.57
N ASP A 323 -9.34 10.64 -2.42
CA ASP A 323 -9.60 10.99 -3.82
C ASP A 323 -9.05 9.94 -4.81
N PRO A 324 -9.89 9.38 -5.70
CA PRO A 324 -9.46 8.32 -6.61
C PRO A 324 -8.44 8.79 -7.66
N PHE A 325 -8.46 10.06 -8.10
CA PHE A 325 -7.47 10.56 -9.04
C PHE A 325 -6.11 10.71 -8.35
N LEU A 326 -6.06 11.29 -7.15
CA LEU A 326 -4.82 11.38 -6.36
C LEU A 326 -4.27 9.99 -6.02
N ALA A 327 -5.13 9.07 -5.57
CA ALA A 327 -4.75 7.70 -5.25
C ALA A 327 -4.29 6.91 -6.47
N GLY A 328 -4.94 7.08 -7.63
CA GLY A 328 -4.55 6.43 -8.88
C GLY A 328 -3.24 6.97 -9.47
N GLU A 329 -3.00 8.28 -9.39
CA GLU A 329 -1.69 8.87 -9.71
C GLU A 329 -0.60 8.34 -8.79
N ALA A 330 -0.86 8.27 -7.48
CA ALA A 330 0.12 7.81 -6.50
C ALA A 330 0.41 6.30 -6.60
N ALA A 331 -0.60 5.47 -6.85
CA ALA A 331 -0.44 4.04 -7.13
C ALA A 331 0.37 3.80 -8.42
N TYR A 332 0.04 4.51 -9.50
CA TYR A 332 0.76 4.47 -10.78
C TYR A 332 2.25 4.81 -10.62
N GLU A 333 2.56 5.92 -9.95
CA GLU A 333 3.94 6.32 -9.69
C GLU A 333 4.68 5.33 -8.76
N THR A 334 4.00 4.78 -7.75
CA THR A 334 4.59 3.78 -6.84
C THR A 334 4.91 2.46 -7.55
N VAL A 335 3.99 1.93 -8.37
CA VAL A 335 4.19 0.69 -9.14
C VAL A 335 5.35 0.86 -10.12
N LEU A 336 5.40 1.96 -10.88
CA LEU A 336 6.52 2.24 -11.80
C LEU A 336 7.86 2.32 -11.05
N GLY A 337 7.90 2.92 -9.86
CA GLY A 337 9.10 2.97 -9.03
C GLY A 337 9.52 1.59 -8.55
N MET A 338 8.59 0.80 -8.00
CA MET A 338 8.86 -0.54 -7.49
C MET A 338 9.38 -1.46 -8.59
N GLN A 339 8.65 -1.59 -9.71
CA GLN A 339 9.04 -2.53 -10.77
C GLN A 339 10.32 -2.10 -11.51
N GLN A 340 10.70 -0.82 -11.44
CA GLN A 340 12.02 -0.34 -11.90
C GLN A 340 13.20 -0.92 -11.08
N ALA A 341 12.96 -1.45 -9.88
CA ALA A 341 13.97 -2.19 -9.13
C ALA A 341 14.14 -3.65 -9.57
N GLY A 342 13.18 -4.22 -10.31
CA GLY A 342 13.09 -5.66 -10.59
C GLY A 342 12.23 -6.46 -9.61
N ILE A 343 11.45 -5.81 -8.74
CA ILE A 343 10.44 -6.50 -7.90
C ILE A 343 9.10 -6.63 -8.65
N THR A 344 8.32 -7.68 -8.40
CA THR A 344 6.90 -7.68 -8.76
C THR A 344 6.15 -6.83 -7.73
N ALA A 345 5.40 -5.82 -8.18
CA ALA A 345 4.51 -5.06 -7.31
C ALA A 345 3.12 -5.72 -7.22
N CYS A 346 2.44 -5.55 -6.08
CA CYS A 346 1.14 -6.16 -5.80
C CYS A 346 0.12 -5.10 -5.34
N ALA A 347 -0.82 -4.75 -6.21
CA ALA A 347 -1.89 -3.81 -5.86
C ALA A 347 -2.89 -4.48 -4.91
N LYS A 348 -3.04 -3.96 -3.67
CA LYS A 348 -3.94 -4.52 -2.65
C LYS A 348 -4.89 -3.46 -2.04
N HIS A 349 -6.04 -3.79 -1.49
CA HIS A 349 -6.73 -5.07 -1.47
C HIS A 349 -7.96 -4.93 -2.38
N PHE A 350 -8.20 -5.90 -3.28
CA PHE A 350 -9.16 -5.79 -4.37
C PHE A 350 -10.45 -6.58 -4.06
N MET A 351 -11.56 -5.97 -3.67
CA MET A 351 -11.77 -4.54 -3.41
C MET A 351 -12.87 -4.30 -2.36
N PHE A 352 -12.99 -3.07 -1.89
CA PHE A 352 -13.97 -2.61 -0.89
C PHE A 352 -13.75 -3.07 0.57
N ASN A 353 -12.52 -3.41 0.98
CA ASN A 353 -12.17 -3.63 2.40
C ASN A 353 -11.95 -2.28 3.12
N GLU A 354 -13.02 -1.48 3.22
CA GLU A 354 -12.99 -0.08 3.67
C GLU A 354 -13.16 0.09 5.21
N GLN A 355 -13.28 -1.02 5.94
CA GLN A 355 -13.22 -1.11 7.39
C GLN A 355 -12.65 -2.47 7.81
N GLU A 356 -12.06 -2.54 9.00
CA GLU A 356 -11.43 -3.75 9.54
C GLU A 356 -12.40 -4.62 10.35
N HIS A 357 -13.36 -3.99 11.06
CA HIS A 357 -14.37 -4.68 11.85
C HIS A 357 -15.21 -5.60 10.94
N LYS A 358 -15.15 -6.92 11.24
CA LYS A 358 -15.75 -8.01 10.47
C LYS A 358 -15.28 -8.11 9.00
N ARG A 359 -14.03 -7.75 8.67
CA ARG A 359 -13.49 -7.87 7.30
C ARG A 359 -13.70 -9.23 6.60
N THR A 360 -13.70 -10.35 7.34
CA THR A 360 -13.98 -11.72 6.82
C THR A 360 -15.46 -12.12 6.83
N THR A 361 -16.33 -11.31 7.43
CA THR A 361 -17.76 -11.56 7.66
C THR A 361 -18.60 -10.32 7.33
N THR A 362 -18.24 -9.63 6.25
CA THR A 362 -18.93 -8.45 5.69
C THR A 362 -19.19 -8.62 4.21
N SER A 363 -20.23 -7.96 3.70
CA SER A 363 -20.50 -7.81 2.27
C SER A 363 -20.67 -6.34 1.91
N SER A 364 -19.75 -5.81 1.11
CA SER A 364 -19.83 -4.49 0.51
C SER A 364 -20.78 -4.52 -0.69
N PHE A 365 -21.86 -3.74 -0.65
CA PHE A 365 -22.84 -3.63 -1.73
C PHE A 365 -22.66 -2.31 -2.48
N VAL A 366 -22.22 -2.38 -3.74
CA VAL A 366 -21.76 -1.23 -4.52
C VAL A 366 -22.25 -1.29 -5.96
N ASP A 367 -22.68 -0.15 -6.50
CA ASP A 367 -23.15 -0.05 -7.88
C ASP A 367 -21.98 0.02 -8.90
N SER A 368 -22.30 -0.27 -10.16
CA SER A 368 -21.32 -0.28 -11.25
C SER A 368 -20.62 1.08 -11.46
N ARG A 369 -21.33 2.22 -11.41
CA ARG A 369 -20.70 3.53 -11.61
C ARG A 369 -19.75 3.91 -10.47
N THR A 370 -20.19 3.74 -9.22
CA THR A 370 -19.35 3.97 -8.04
C THR A 370 -18.11 3.07 -8.04
N THR A 371 -18.26 1.82 -8.49
CA THR A 371 -17.13 0.91 -8.71
C THR A 371 -16.09 1.50 -9.67
N HIS A 372 -16.48 1.94 -10.87
CA HIS A 372 -15.53 2.39 -11.90
C HIS A 372 -14.95 3.79 -11.64
N GLU A 373 -15.74 4.73 -11.12
CA GLU A 373 -15.32 6.14 -10.95
C GLU A 373 -14.58 6.42 -9.64
N ILE A 374 -14.79 5.59 -8.60
CA ILE A 374 -14.12 5.71 -7.31
C ILE A 374 -13.15 4.53 -7.10
N TYR A 375 -13.64 3.38 -6.65
CA TYR A 375 -12.81 2.36 -5.99
C TYR A 375 -11.92 1.56 -6.93
N ALA A 376 -12.34 1.32 -8.18
CA ALA A 376 -11.55 0.60 -9.17
C ALA A 376 -10.61 1.51 -9.98
N HIS A 377 -10.70 2.85 -9.86
CA HIS A 377 -9.83 3.75 -10.61
C HIS A 377 -8.34 3.62 -10.20
N PRO A 378 -7.96 3.52 -8.91
CA PRO A 378 -6.57 3.25 -8.56
C PRO A 378 -6.04 1.94 -9.19
N PHE A 379 -6.86 0.89 -9.24
CA PHE A 379 -6.48 -0.40 -9.85
C PHE A 379 -6.34 -0.31 -11.37
N LEU A 380 -7.21 0.45 -12.06
CA LEU A 380 -7.02 0.79 -13.48
C LEU A 380 -5.65 1.43 -13.72
N ARG A 381 -5.26 2.36 -12.85
CA ARG A 381 -3.97 3.06 -12.95
C ARG A 381 -2.79 2.14 -12.64
N SER A 382 -2.89 1.21 -11.70
CA SER A 382 -1.86 0.17 -11.49
C SER A 382 -1.71 -0.77 -12.69
N VAL A 383 -2.82 -1.15 -13.37
CA VAL A 383 -2.74 -1.92 -14.63
C VAL A 383 -2.06 -1.12 -15.75
N MET A 384 -2.34 0.19 -15.87
CA MET A 384 -1.63 1.08 -16.80
C MET A 384 -0.15 1.28 -16.45
N ALA A 385 0.23 1.14 -15.18
CA ALA A 385 1.63 1.09 -14.73
C ALA A 385 2.30 -0.29 -14.93
N GLY A 386 1.58 -1.26 -15.51
CA GLY A 386 2.10 -2.59 -15.80
C GLY A 386 2.26 -3.50 -14.58
N VAL A 387 1.49 -3.30 -13.52
CA VAL A 387 1.59 -4.08 -12.26
C VAL A 387 1.55 -5.59 -12.52
N GLY A 388 2.48 -6.34 -11.91
CA GLY A 388 2.60 -7.79 -12.13
C GLY A 388 1.61 -8.65 -11.34
N SER A 389 1.09 -8.15 -10.21
CA SER A 389 0.09 -8.87 -9.39
C SER A 389 -0.96 -7.95 -8.75
N VAL A 390 -2.10 -8.53 -8.40
CA VAL A 390 -3.18 -7.91 -7.62
C VAL A 390 -3.57 -8.88 -6.51
N MET A 391 -3.94 -8.39 -5.33
CA MET A 391 -4.39 -9.19 -4.19
C MET A 391 -5.88 -8.96 -3.93
N CYS A 392 -6.70 -10.00 -3.95
CA CYS A 392 -8.12 -9.92 -3.62
C CYS A 392 -8.36 -9.87 -2.10
N SER A 393 -9.39 -9.14 -1.67
CA SER A 393 -9.64 -8.81 -0.27
C SER A 393 -10.43 -9.87 0.53
N TYR A 394 -10.51 -9.67 1.85
CA TYR A 394 -11.26 -10.51 2.79
C TYR A 394 -12.79 -10.46 2.66
N ASN A 395 -13.32 -9.30 2.28
CA ASN A 395 -14.76 -9.04 2.29
C ASN A 395 -15.49 -9.72 1.13
N ALA A 396 -16.79 -9.94 1.29
CA ALA A 396 -17.68 -10.17 0.16
C ALA A 396 -18.00 -8.86 -0.56
N ILE A 397 -18.34 -9.00 -1.84
CA ILE A 397 -18.75 -7.93 -2.74
C ILE A 397 -20.05 -8.41 -3.38
N ASN A 398 -21.15 -7.69 -3.19
CA ASN A 398 -22.50 -8.09 -3.62
C ASN A 398 -22.85 -9.55 -3.26
N SER A 399 -22.51 -9.98 -2.03
CA SER A 399 -22.69 -11.35 -1.49
C SER A 399 -21.79 -12.47 -2.05
N THR A 400 -20.71 -12.17 -2.79
CA THR A 400 -19.68 -13.16 -3.17
C THR A 400 -18.30 -12.70 -2.72
N TYR A 401 -17.55 -13.56 -2.02
CA TYR A 401 -16.21 -13.26 -1.49
C TYR A 401 -15.25 -12.77 -2.57
N ALA A 402 -14.45 -11.73 -2.30
CA ALA A 402 -13.71 -11.03 -3.35
C ALA A 402 -12.77 -11.94 -4.14
N CYS A 403 -12.15 -12.94 -3.51
CA CYS A 403 -11.29 -13.93 -4.16
C CYS A 403 -12.01 -14.99 -5.02
N GLU A 404 -13.33 -15.03 -5.01
CA GLU A 404 -14.17 -15.82 -5.94
C GLU A 404 -15.14 -14.94 -6.76
N ASN A 405 -14.94 -13.61 -6.75
CA ASN A 405 -15.83 -12.66 -7.39
C ASN A 405 -15.52 -12.47 -8.89
N SER A 406 -16.10 -13.35 -9.72
CA SER A 406 -16.00 -13.26 -11.19
C SER A 406 -16.35 -11.88 -11.78
N PRO A 407 -17.38 -11.14 -11.29
CA PRO A 407 -17.63 -9.76 -11.72
C PRO A 407 -16.44 -8.78 -11.55
N THR A 408 -15.74 -8.77 -10.41
CA THR A 408 -14.60 -7.86 -10.21
C THR A 408 -13.30 -8.41 -10.81
N ILE A 409 -13.00 -9.71 -10.66
CA ILE A 409 -11.74 -10.29 -11.14
C ILE A 409 -11.78 -10.54 -12.65
N ASN A 410 -12.78 -11.29 -13.15
CA ASN A 410 -12.79 -11.74 -14.54
C ASN A 410 -13.30 -10.66 -15.50
N ALA A 411 -14.43 -10.03 -15.19
CA ALA A 411 -15.04 -9.04 -16.08
C ALA A 411 -14.33 -7.69 -16.01
N LEU A 412 -14.20 -7.09 -14.82
CA LEU A 412 -13.57 -5.78 -14.64
C LEU A 412 -12.04 -5.85 -14.83
N LEU A 413 -11.32 -6.56 -13.95
CA LEU A 413 -9.85 -6.54 -13.95
C LEU A 413 -9.23 -7.27 -15.15
N LYS A 414 -9.52 -8.56 -15.35
CA LYS A 414 -8.89 -9.37 -16.41
C LYS A 414 -9.36 -9.02 -17.82
N SER A 415 -10.63 -8.65 -18.01
CA SER A 415 -11.18 -8.34 -19.33
C SER A 415 -11.22 -6.83 -19.63
N GLU A 416 -11.96 -6.02 -18.87
CA GLU A 416 -12.14 -4.60 -19.20
C GLU A 416 -10.85 -3.78 -19.07
N TYR A 417 -10.05 -4.05 -18.04
CA TYR A 417 -8.74 -3.40 -17.88
C TYR A 417 -7.63 -4.14 -18.66
N GLY A 418 -7.89 -5.39 -19.06
CA GLY A 418 -6.94 -6.23 -19.82
C GLY A 418 -5.76 -6.73 -18.97
N PHE A 419 -5.96 -6.94 -17.66
CA PHE A 419 -4.89 -7.28 -16.73
C PHE A 419 -4.16 -8.59 -17.10
N ARG A 420 -2.85 -8.47 -17.33
CA ARG A 420 -1.97 -9.56 -17.77
C ARG A 420 -1.21 -10.27 -16.65
N GLY A 421 -1.17 -9.69 -15.45
CA GLY A 421 -0.62 -10.34 -14.26
C GLY A 421 -1.54 -11.39 -13.66
N TYR A 422 -1.24 -11.79 -12.43
CA TYR A 422 -1.99 -12.79 -11.67
C TYR A 422 -2.72 -12.21 -10.46
N MET A 423 -3.83 -12.84 -10.07
CA MET A 423 -4.57 -12.56 -8.84
C MET A 423 -4.10 -13.50 -7.73
N MET A 424 -3.64 -12.95 -6.60
CA MET A 424 -3.37 -13.70 -5.36
C MET A 424 -4.47 -13.44 -4.33
N SER A 425 -4.64 -14.35 -3.36
CA SER A 425 -5.45 -14.09 -2.17
C SER A 425 -4.70 -13.23 -1.15
N ASP A 426 -5.43 -12.46 -0.35
CA ASP A 426 -4.97 -12.10 0.99
C ASP A 426 -4.85 -13.38 1.87
N TRP A 427 -4.19 -13.30 3.02
CA TRP A 427 -3.84 -14.45 3.85
C TRP A 427 -5.11 -15.09 4.43
N GLN A 428 -5.46 -16.30 3.98
CA GLN A 428 -6.73 -17.01 4.26
C GLN A 428 -7.99 -16.45 3.56
N ALA A 429 -7.86 -15.58 2.53
CA ALA A 429 -9.02 -15.08 1.79
C ALA A 429 -9.57 -16.06 0.71
N THR A 430 -8.86 -17.16 0.43
CA THR A 430 -9.37 -18.28 -0.38
C THR A 430 -10.33 -19.13 0.46
N LEU A 431 -11.58 -19.31 0.01
CA LEU A 431 -12.62 -20.03 0.77
C LEU A 431 -13.22 -21.24 0.03
N SER A 432 -12.80 -21.48 -1.22
CA SER A 432 -13.26 -22.60 -2.04
C SER A 432 -12.22 -23.00 -3.09
N THR A 433 -12.22 -24.27 -3.54
CA THR A 433 -11.43 -24.67 -4.72
C THR A 433 -12.09 -24.15 -6.00
N PHE A 434 -13.31 -24.61 -6.28
CA PHE A 434 -14.00 -24.32 -7.55
C PHE A 434 -14.37 -22.84 -7.70
N GLY A 435 -15.00 -22.24 -6.69
CA GLY A 435 -15.47 -20.85 -6.73
C GLY A 435 -14.33 -19.87 -6.93
N SER A 436 -13.20 -20.03 -6.22
CA SER A 436 -12.02 -19.18 -6.43
C SER A 436 -11.44 -19.33 -7.83
N VAL A 437 -11.36 -20.56 -8.36
CA VAL A 437 -10.76 -20.84 -9.68
C VAL A 437 -11.63 -20.36 -10.85
N GLU A 438 -12.95 -20.57 -10.78
CA GLU A 438 -13.93 -20.00 -11.72
C GLU A 438 -13.97 -18.46 -11.57
N GLY A 439 -14.00 -17.98 -10.33
CA GLY A 439 -14.02 -16.57 -9.93
C GLY A 439 -12.81 -15.77 -10.40
N GLY A 440 -11.70 -16.44 -10.70
CA GLY A 440 -10.55 -15.85 -11.38
C GLY A 440 -9.26 -15.78 -10.58
N LEU A 441 -9.21 -16.34 -9.36
CA LEU A 441 -7.99 -16.47 -8.57
C LEU A 441 -6.92 -17.26 -9.34
N ASP A 442 -5.65 -16.87 -9.20
CA ASP A 442 -4.51 -17.57 -9.80
C ASP A 442 -3.52 -18.13 -8.75
N MET A 443 -3.47 -17.54 -7.55
CA MET A 443 -2.58 -17.96 -6.47
C MET A 443 -3.27 -17.90 -5.10
N THR A 444 -3.16 -18.97 -4.29
CA THR A 444 -3.66 -18.98 -2.90
C THR A 444 -2.52 -18.80 -1.90
N MET A 445 -2.71 -17.91 -0.91
CA MET A 445 -1.72 -17.54 0.12
C MET A 445 -2.31 -17.57 1.55
N PRO A 446 -1.52 -17.99 2.57
CA PRO A 446 -0.16 -18.53 2.46
C PRO A 446 -0.13 -19.96 1.91
N GLY A 447 -1.30 -20.56 1.65
CA GLY A 447 -1.47 -21.83 0.96
C GLY A 447 -2.46 -22.76 1.62
N ASP A 448 -2.50 -22.73 2.96
CA ASP A 448 -3.38 -23.53 3.80
C ASP A 448 -4.82 -22.98 3.90
N ILE A 449 -5.75 -23.81 4.37
CA ILE A 449 -7.17 -23.43 4.61
C ILE A 449 -7.28 -22.54 5.86
N THR A 450 -6.52 -22.89 6.90
CA THR A 450 -6.22 -22.02 8.05
C THR A 450 -4.74 -22.21 8.37
N PHE A 451 -4.09 -21.21 8.97
CA PHE A 451 -2.66 -21.28 9.28
C PHE A 451 -2.27 -22.59 9.97
N ASP A 452 -1.23 -23.22 9.44
CA ASP A 452 -0.64 -24.47 9.92
C ASP A 452 -1.58 -25.71 9.78
N SER A 453 -2.69 -25.65 9.00
CA SER A 453 -3.63 -26.78 8.86
C SER A 453 -3.11 -27.96 8.03
N GLY A 454 -2.12 -27.74 7.16
CA GLY A 454 -1.62 -28.73 6.19
C GLY A 454 -2.57 -29.02 5.01
N ASP A 455 -3.88 -28.97 5.22
CA ASP A 455 -4.88 -28.97 4.15
C ASP A 455 -4.90 -27.63 3.38
N SER A 456 -5.18 -27.68 2.07
CA SER A 456 -5.22 -26.52 1.15
C SER A 456 -6.47 -26.55 0.25
N TYR A 457 -7.00 -25.38 -0.12
CA TYR A 457 -8.03 -25.29 -1.17
C TYR A 457 -7.47 -25.55 -2.58
N PHE A 458 -6.19 -25.29 -2.84
CA PHE A 458 -5.54 -25.65 -4.12
C PHE A 458 -4.76 -26.97 -3.95
N GLY A 459 -3.48 -27.03 -4.31
CA GLY A 459 -2.63 -28.22 -4.08
C GLY A 459 -3.26 -29.53 -4.56
N GLY A 460 -3.38 -30.50 -3.65
CA GLY A 460 -4.03 -31.79 -3.92
C GLY A 460 -5.49 -31.66 -4.39
N ASN A 461 -6.26 -30.73 -3.82
CA ASN A 461 -7.65 -30.53 -4.22
C ASN A 461 -7.76 -29.98 -5.65
N LEU A 462 -7.01 -28.93 -6.02
CA LEU A 462 -7.01 -28.43 -7.40
C LEU A 462 -6.54 -29.50 -8.40
N THR A 463 -5.55 -30.31 -8.03
CA THR A 463 -5.07 -31.44 -8.84
C THR A 463 -6.18 -32.45 -9.12
N GLU A 464 -6.96 -32.86 -8.11
CA GLU A 464 -8.07 -33.79 -8.28
C GLU A 464 -9.27 -33.18 -9.03
N TYR A 465 -9.56 -31.89 -8.84
CA TYR A 465 -10.58 -31.15 -9.61
C TYR A 465 -10.23 -31.03 -11.10
N VAL A 466 -8.95 -31.07 -11.47
CA VAL A 466 -8.53 -31.18 -12.88
C VAL A 466 -8.61 -32.62 -13.38
N ARG A 467 -8.09 -33.60 -12.62
CA ARG A 467 -8.11 -35.03 -12.99
C ARG A 467 -9.52 -35.59 -13.16
N ASN A 468 -10.50 -35.10 -12.41
CA ASN A 468 -11.90 -35.51 -12.53
C ASN A 468 -12.68 -34.75 -13.64
N GLY A 469 -12.05 -33.77 -14.31
CA GLY A 469 -12.62 -33.01 -15.42
C GLY A 469 -13.53 -31.85 -15.02
N THR A 470 -13.61 -31.47 -13.73
CA THR A 470 -14.41 -30.32 -13.28
C THR A 470 -13.79 -28.99 -13.70
N ILE A 471 -12.48 -28.88 -13.55
CA ILE A 471 -11.67 -27.72 -13.91
C ILE A 471 -10.78 -28.13 -15.10
N PRO A 472 -10.80 -27.43 -16.24
CA PRO A 472 -9.93 -27.78 -17.36
C PRO A 472 -8.48 -27.42 -17.03
N GLU A 473 -7.52 -28.26 -17.44
CA GLU A 473 -6.08 -28.00 -17.22
C GLU A 473 -5.63 -26.65 -17.81
N GLU A 474 -6.24 -26.24 -18.93
CA GLU A 474 -6.01 -24.92 -19.56
C GLU A 474 -6.24 -23.73 -18.61
N ARG A 475 -7.13 -23.87 -17.60
CA ARG A 475 -7.33 -22.83 -16.57
C ARG A 475 -6.10 -22.71 -15.68
N VAL A 476 -5.53 -23.83 -15.25
CA VAL A 476 -4.30 -23.87 -14.43
C VAL A 476 -3.09 -23.43 -15.26
N ASP A 477 -3.06 -23.73 -16.56
CA ASP A 477 -2.06 -23.21 -17.48
C ASP A 477 -2.10 -21.66 -17.55
N ASP A 478 -3.27 -21.03 -17.59
CA ASP A 478 -3.38 -19.55 -17.51
C ASP A 478 -2.88 -19.01 -16.16
N MET A 479 -3.22 -19.63 -15.02
CA MET A 479 -2.73 -19.21 -13.70
C MET A 479 -1.20 -19.23 -13.64
N ALA A 480 -0.60 -20.38 -13.90
CA ALA A 480 0.85 -20.56 -13.80
C ALA A 480 1.59 -19.76 -14.88
N THR A 481 1.00 -19.58 -16.08
CA THR A 481 1.53 -18.66 -17.10
C THR A 481 1.58 -17.22 -16.59
N ARG A 482 0.52 -16.72 -15.93
CA ARG A 482 0.50 -15.34 -15.39
C ARG A 482 1.54 -15.12 -14.31
N ILE A 483 1.71 -16.09 -13.41
CA ILE A 483 2.67 -16.04 -12.30
C ILE A 483 4.11 -16.04 -12.84
N LEU A 484 4.44 -16.99 -13.73
CA LEU A 484 5.74 -17.03 -14.38
C LEU A 484 5.98 -15.82 -15.30
N ALA A 485 4.94 -15.27 -15.94
CA ALA A 485 5.06 -14.06 -16.75
C ALA A 485 5.37 -12.83 -15.89
N ALA A 486 4.82 -12.69 -14.68
CA ALA A 486 5.20 -11.61 -13.76
C ALA A 486 6.67 -11.74 -13.32
N TRP A 487 7.11 -12.96 -12.95
CA TRP A 487 8.51 -13.28 -12.63
C TRP A 487 9.47 -12.90 -13.78
N TYR A 488 9.13 -13.27 -15.01
CA TYR A 488 9.89 -12.94 -16.22
C TYR A 488 9.84 -11.45 -16.62
N LEU A 489 8.73 -10.77 -16.38
CA LEU A 489 8.53 -9.34 -16.65
C LEU A 489 9.42 -8.47 -15.76
N ALA A 490 9.61 -8.88 -14.50
CA ALA A 490 10.50 -8.23 -13.55
C ALA A 490 11.98 -8.68 -13.69
N HIS A 491 12.32 -9.44 -14.75
CA HIS A 491 13.67 -9.99 -15.05
C HIS A 491 14.29 -10.84 -13.93
N GLN A 492 13.44 -11.48 -13.13
CA GLN A 492 13.86 -12.29 -11.97
C GLN A 492 14.40 -13.67 -12.38
N ASP A 493 14.42 -13.97 -13.69
CA ASP A 493 15.15 -15.09 -14.28
C ASP A 493 16.65 -14.82 -14.49
N SER A 494 17.13 -13.62 -14.14
CA SER A 494 18.56 -13.30 -14.16
C SER A 494 19.33 -14.12 -13.10
N PRO A 495 20.47 -14.73 -13.44
CA PRO A 495 21.37 -15.35 -12.45
C PRO A 495 22.06 -14.34 -11.52
N SER A 496 21.78 -13.03 -11.67
CA SER A 496 22.17 -11.98 -10.74
C SER A 496 21.04 -11.59 -9.76
N TYR A 497 19.86 -12.21 -9.84
CA TYR A 497 18.80 -11.97 -8.85
C TYR A 497 19.19 -12.70 -7.55
N PRO A 498 19.21 -12.01 -6.39
CA PRO A 498 19.67 -12.62 -5.15
C PRO A 498 18.64 -13.58 -4.56
N SER A 499 19.13 -14.66 -3.94
CA SER A 499 18.32 -15.53 -3.09
C SER A 499 17.81 -14.79 -1.86
N THR A 500 16.67 -15.24 -1.33
CA THR A 500 16.12 -14.79 -0.05
C THR A 500 17.15 -15.00 1.07
N ASN A 501 17.48 -13.92 1.79
CA ASN A 501 18.62 -13.88 2.72
C ASN A 501 18.26 -13.45 4.15
N PHE A 502 16.99 -13.56 4.52
CA PHE A 502 16.43 -13.31 5.85
C PHE A 502 15.35 -14.35 6.16
N ASN A 503 14.89 -14.38 7.41
CA ASN A 503 13.80 -15.25 7.86
C ASN A 503 12.77 -14.42 8.64
N ALA A 504 11.60 -14.20 8.04
CA ALA A 504 10.49 -13.41 8.60
C ALA A 504 9.99 -13.95 9.95
N PHE A 505 10.14 -15.25 10.21
CA PHE A 505 9.63 -15.91 11.40
C PHE A 505 10.70 -16.17 12.47
N ASN A 506 11.99 -15.98 12.13
CA ASN A 506 13.11 -16.25 13.04
C ASN A 506 14.31 -15.31 12.79
N ILE A 507 14.08 -13.99 12.79
CA ILE A 507 15.09 -12.92 12.63
C ILE A 507 16.41 -13.13 13.43
N PRO A 508 16.40 -13.71 14.65
CA PRO A 508 17.64 -13.97 15.40
C PRO A 508 18.52 -15.11 14.84
N ASP A 509 18.04 -15.97 13.95
CA ASP A 509 18.78 -17.15 13.49
C ASP A 509 19.82 -16.83 12.40
N GLU A 510 21.10 -16.84 12.79
CA GLU A 510 22.25 -16.67 11.89
C GLU A 510 22.37 -17.78 10.80
N ALA A 511 21.62 -18.89 10.91
CA ALA A 511 21.61 -19.94 9.88
C ALA A 511 20.62 -19.68 8.73
N THR A 512 19.62 -18.82 8.94
CA THR A 512 18.61 -18.44 7.93
C THR A 512 18.47 -16.93 7.71
N ASN A 513 19.29 -16.12 8.37
CA ASN A 513 19.38 -14.68 8.16
C ASN A 513 20.85 -14.22 7.98
N GLU A 514 21.20 -13.80 6.76
CA GLU A 514 22.55 -13.29 6.42
C GLU A 514 22.77 -11.84 6.84
N ARG A 515 21.74 -11.16 7.36
CA ARG A 515 21.77 -9.78 7.87
C ARG A 515 22.21 -8.74 6.83
N VAL A 516 21.88 -8.97 5.56
CA VAL A 516 22.21 -8.06 4.44
C VAL A 516 21.60 -6.68 4.68
N ASN A 517 22.43 -5.64 4.65
CA ASN A 517 21.99 -4.25 4.82
C ASN A 517 21.62 -3.62 3.47
N VAL A 518 20.37 -3.23 3.34
CA VAL A 518 19.77 -2.73 2.09
C VAL A 518 19.41 -1.24 2.12
N GLN A 519 19.52 -0.57 3.28
CA GLN A 519 19.13 0.83 3.52
C GLN A 519 19.79 1.88 2.59
N ALA A 520 20.94 1.55 1.99
CA ALA A 520 21.75 2.45 1.14
C ALA A 520 21.88 3.87 1.74
N ASP A 521 21.28 4.88 1.10
CA ASP A 521 21.07 6.22 1.65
C ASP A 521 19.59 6.65 1.64
N HIS A 522 18.66 5.67 1.65
CA HIS A 522 17.21 5.86 1.52
C HIS A 522 16.60 6.73 2.64
N TYR A 523 17.24 6.85 3.80
CA TYR A 523 16.84 7.82 4.84
C TYR A 523 16.68 9.26 4.30
N LYS A 524 17.42 9.63 3.26
CA LYS A 524 17.27 10.94 2.57
C LYS A 524 15.86 11.12 2.00
N ILE A 525 15.36 10.12 1.26
CA ILE A 525 14.02 10.21 0.66
C ILE A 525 12.92 10.08 1.72
N VAL A 526 13.15 9.33 2.82
CA VAL A 526 12.26 9.33 4.00
C VAL A 526 12.11 10.76 4.57
N ARG A 527 13.23 11.45 4.86
CA ARG A 527 13.22 12.82 5.38
C ARG A 527 12.63 13.83 4.40
N GLU A 528 12.94 13.69 3.10
CA GLU A 528 12.46 14.61 2.06
C GLU A 528 10.94 14.51 1.88
N ILE A 529 10.39 13.29 1.84
CA ILE A 529 8.93 13.07 1.86
C ILE A 529 8.33 13.58 3.17
N GLY A 530 8.95 13.30 4.31
CA GLY A 530 8.48 13.77 5.61
C GLY A 530 8.30 15.29 5.66
N ARG A 531 9.30 16.06 5.23
CA ARG A 531 9.20 17.54 5.24
C ARG A 531 8.32 18.11 4.14
N ALA A 532 8.25 17.45 2.97
CA ALA A 532 7.39 17.87 1.86
C ALA A 532 5.90 17.58 2.13
N GLY A 533 5.59 16.48 2.82
CA GLY A 533 4.22 16.04 3.13
C GLY A 533 3.59 16.70 4.36
N ILE A 534 4.37 17.36 5.22
CA ILE A 534 3.85 18.12 6.36
C ILE A 534 2.93 19.24 5.85
N VAL A 535 1.70 19.25 6.36
CA VAL A 535 0.69 20.26 6.04
C VAL A 535 0.63 21.30 7.16
N LEU A 536 1.00 22.54 6.86
CA LEU A 536 0.78 23.68 7.75
C LEU A 536 -0.71 24.04 7.71
N LEU A 537 -1.46 23.71 8.76
CA LEU A 537 -2.90 23.93 8.84
C LEU A 537 -3.26 25.33 9.37
N LYS A 538 -2.45 25.86 10.28
CA LYS A 538 -2.64 27.19 10.88
C LYS A 538 -1.29 27.86 11.09
N ASN A 539 -1.19 29.16 10.83
CA ASN A 539 -0.02 29.97 11.18
C ASN A 539 -0.40 31.45 11.41
N GLU A 540 -0.79 31.77 12.63
CA GLU A 540 -1.10 33.12 13.09
C GLU A 540 0.09 33.78 13.80
N LYS A 541 0.06 35.12 13.84
CA LYS A 541 0.92 35.91 14.72
C LYS A 541 0.47 35.78 16.18
N PRO A 542 1.35 35.45 17.15
CA PRO A 542 0.99 35.41 18.57
C PRO A 542 0.42 36.75 19.06
N LYS A 543 -0.71 36.68 19.75
CA LYS A 543 -1.50 37.87 20.14
C LYS A 543 -0.96 38.61 21.37
N GLN A 544 0.00 38.01 22.07
CA GLN A 544 0.68 38.61 23.23
C GLN A 544 2.20 38.57 23.03
N LYS A 545 2.90 39.49 23.70
CA LYS A 545 4.36 39.55 23.70
C LYS A 545 4.97 38.41 24.51
N PHE A 546 6.16 37.96 24.14
CA PHE A 546 6.83 36.87 24.85
C PHE A 546 7.22 37.22 26.30
N PRO A 547 7.11 36.29 27.26
CA PRO A 547 7.44 36.54 28.67
C PRO A 547 8.89 36.99 28.91
N HIS A 548 9.86 36.46 28.16
CA HIS A 548 11.29 36.68 28.43
C HIS A 548 11.94 37.82 27.63
N THR A 549 11.27 38.36 26.61
CA THR A 549 11.79 39.47 25.80
C THR A 549 10.93 40.73 25.89
N ASN A 550 9.64 40.63 26.26
CA ASN A 550 8.65 41.71 26.13
C ASN A 550 8.60 42.28 24.69
N THR A 551 8.95 41.47 23.69
CA THR A 551 8.82 41.79 22.26
C THR A 551 7.59 41.10 21.68
N ASP A 552 6.99 41.78 20.73
CA ASP A 552 6.11 41.17 19.72
C ASP A 552 7.00 40.49 18.67
N LEU A 553 6.59 39.34 18.13
CA LEU A 553 7.26 38.69 16.99
C LEU A 553 7.20 39.55 15.72
N GLY A 554 6.15 40.35 15.56
CA GLY A 554 5.85 41.09 14.34
C GLY A 554 5.40 40.24 13.15
N ARG A 555 5.51 38.90 13.26
CA ARG A 555 5.31 37.91 12.19
C ARG A 555 4.52 36.67 12.70
N PRO A 556 4.09 35.74 11.84
CA PRO A 556 3.48 34.47 12.25
C PRO A 556 4.37 33.64 13.18
N ALA A 557 3.78 32.71 13.93
CA ALA A 557 4.49 31.87 14.90
C ALA A 557 5.54 30.96 14.26
N LEU A 558 5.30 30.50 13.02
CA LEU A 558 6.24 29.71 12.23
C LEU A 558 6.72 30.44 10.97
N PRO A 559 7.96 30.17 10.49
CA PRO A 559 8.96 29.31 11.14
C PRO A 559 9.48 29.92 12.46
N LEU A 560 10.10 29.11 13.30
CA LEU A 560 10.82 29.57 14.50
C LEU A 560 12.00 30.49 14.10
N THR A 561 12.45 31.36 15.00
CA THR A 561 13.58 32.26 14.72
C THR A 561 14.93 31.64 15.06
N GLY A 562 14.96 30.58 15.87
CA GLY A 562 16.16 30.14 16.57
C GLY A 562 16.60 31.11 17.68
N ARG A 563 15.81 32.15 17.98
CA ARG A 563 16.09 33.17 19.01
C ARG A 563 15.16 33.05 20.23
N GLU A 564 14.27 32.07 20.20
CA GLU A 564 13.46 31.64 21.34
C GLU A 564 14.42 31.28 22.49
N ARG A 565 14.29 31.96 23.63
CA ARG A 565 15.19 31.83 24.78
C ARG A 565 14.74 30.72 25.72
N ALA A 566 13.45 30.40 25.73
CA ALA A 566 12.89 29.26 26.44
C ALA A 566 11.81 28.57 25.61
N VAL A 567 12.05 27.30 25.26
CA VAL A 567 11.12 26.42 24.55
C VAL A 567 10.67 25.30 25.50
N LEU A 568 9.44 24.82 25.30
CA LEU A 568 8.90 23.62 25.92
C LEU A 568 8.47 22.65 24.82
N VAL A 569 8.77 21.37 24.97
CA VAL A 569 8.18 20.26 24.21
C VAL A 569 7.24 19.47 25.12
N ALA A 570 5.98 19.30 24.73
CA ALA A 570 4.95 18.65 25.53
C ALA A 570 4.22 17.54 24.77
N GLY A 571 3.84 16.48 25.48
CA GLY A 571 3.11 15.32 24.94
C GLY A 571 4.01 14.11 24.70
N LEU A 572 3.45 12.91 24.90
CA LEU A 572 4.15 11.63 24.74
C LEU A 572 4.64 11.43 23.30
N ASP A 573 3.88 11.92 22.32
CA ASP A 573 4.18 11.86 20.88
C ASP A 573 5.45 12.64 20.47
N ALA A 574 6.04 13.43 21.37
CA ALA A 574 7.35 14.04 21.14
C ALA A 574 8.54 13.13 21.49
N ALA A 575 8.30 12.02 22.21
CA ALA A 575 9.33 11.23 22.88
C ALA A 575 9.75 9.96 22.10
N PRO A 576 10.95 9.43 22.34
CA PRO A 576 11.32 8.09 21.87
C PRO A 576 10.59 7.00 22.69
N GLN A 577 10.28 5.88 22.04
CA GLN A 577 9.72 4.68 22.69
C GLN A 577 10.65 4.14 23.79
N ARG A 578 10.11 3.85 24.98
CA ARG A 578 10.91 3.45 26.17
C ARG A 578 11.62 2.11 26.01
N GLY A 579 11.10 1.21 25.19
CA GLY A 579 11.73 -0.08 24.83
C GLY A 579 12.59 -0.05 23.56
N GLY A 580 12.73 1.11 22.91
CA GLY A 580 13.23 1.21 21.53
C GLY A 580 12.10 1.05 20.50
N PRO A 581 12.34 1.41 19.22
CA PRO A 581 11.28 1.69 18.23
C PRO A 581 10.55 0.47 17.66
N ASN A 582 10.88 -0.73 18.12
CA ASN A 582 10.25 -2.00 17.72
C ASN A 582 9.79 -2.79 18.97
N MET A 583 9.43 -2.08 20.05
CA MET A 583 9.06 -2.72 21.32
C MET A 583 7.68 -3.39 21.30
N PHE A 584 6.85 -3.09 20.31
CA PHE A 584 5.56 -3.73 20.05
C PHE A 584 5.63 -4.57 18.77
N SER A 585 5.12 -5.80 18.82
CA SER A 585 4.97 -6.63 17.61
C SER A 585 4.06 -5.93 16.61
N ASP A 586 4.48 -5.89 15.34
CA ASP A 586 3.78 -5.19 14.24
C ASP A 586 3.35 -3.75 14.59
N GLN A 587 4.14 -3.06 15.42
CA GLN A 587 3.86 -1.71 15.95
C GLN A 587 2.53 -1.59 16.72
N GLY A 588 2.00 -2.70 17.27
CA GLY A 588 0.72 -2.80 18.00
C GLY A 588 0.68 -2.14 19.37
N GLY A 589 1.15 -0.89 19.50
CA GLY A 589 1.12 -0.11 20.72
C GLY A 589 1.56 1.34 20.52
N ASN A 590 0.75 2.27 21.01
CA ASN A 590 1.02 3.71 20.90
C ASN A 590 1.72 4.21 22.18
N GLU A 591 3.06 4.17 22.19
CA GLU A 591 3.92 4.87 23.14
C GLU A 591 5.00 5.66 22.37
N GLY A 592 5.41 6.81 22.88
CA GLY A 592 6.33 7.72 22.18
C GLY A 592 5.70 8.32 20.92
N ILE A 593 6.52 8.71 19.95
CA ILE A 593 6.05 9.21 18.66
C ILE A 593 5.35 8.13 17.81
N LEU A 594 4.21 8.49 17.22
CA LEU A 594 3.58 7.74 16.15
C LEU A 594 4.33 7.95 14.82
N ALA A 595 5.15 6.97 14.44
CA ALA A 595 5.93 7.00 13.19
C ALA A 595 5.51 5.96 12.14
N MET A 596 4.61 5.04 12.51
CA MET A 596 3.99 3.98 11.70
C MET A 596 2.69 3.55 12.40
N GLY A 597 1.62 3.18 11.67
CA GLY A 597 0.46 2.49 12.28
C GLY A 597 0.75 1.00 12.48
N TRP A 598 -0.23 0.20 12.92
CA TRP A 598 0.00 -1.23 13.27
C TRP A 598 -0.52 -2.26 12.25
N GLY A 599 0.07 -3.47 12.22
CA GLY A 599 -0.39 -4.62 11.42
C GLY A 599 0.57 -5.09 10.32
N SER A 600 0.05 -5.72 9.26
CA SER A 600 0.83 -6.17 8.08
C SER A 600 1.48 -5.01 7.31
N GLY A 601 0.89 -3.82 7.39
CA GLY A 601 1.41 -2.59 6.77
C GLY A 601 2.72 -2.05 7.38
N THR A 602 3.53 -2.87 8.06
CA THR A 602 4.66 -2.42 8.90
C THR A 602 6.02 -2.94 8.47
N ALA A 603 7.07 -2.24 8.90
CA ALA A 603 8.47 -2.61 8.75
C ALA A 603 9.22 -2.37 10.07
N GLN A 604 10.34 -3.07 10.29
CA GLN A 604 11.18 -2.85 11.46
C GLN A 604 11.97 -1.55 11.31
N PHE A 605 11.94 -0.68 12.32
CA PHE A 605 12.77 0.52 12.36
C PHE A 605 14.25 0.14 12.58
N PRO A 606 15.20 0.58 11.74
CA PRO A 606 16.64 0.45 12.03
C PRO A 606 17.06 1.44 13.13
N TYR A 607 16.35 2.57 13.21
CA TYR A 607 16.33 3.58 14.26
C TYR A 607 15.04 4.41 14.06
N LEU A 608 14.72 5.27 15.01
CA LEU A 608 13.64 6.26 14.88
C LEU A 608 14.05 7.53 15.60
N ILE A 609 14.12 8.65 14.88
CA ILE A 609 14.46 9.94 15.47
C ILE A 609 13.19 10.63 15.99
N SER A 610 13.06 10.78 17.31
CA SER A 610 11.94 11.51 17.89
C SER A 610 12.07 13.03 17.71
N PRO A 611 10.96 13.81 17.75
CA PRO A 611 11.01 15.26 17.69
C PRO A 611 11.83 15.85 18.84
N TYR A 612 11.74 15.29 20.05
CA TYR A 612 12.57 15.69 21.18
C TYR A 612 14.07 15.63 20.86
N GLU A 613 14.55 14.52 20.29
CA GLU A 613 15.97 14.33 19.97
C GLU A 613 16.45 15.31 18.90
N ALA A 614 15.69 15.45 17.81
CA ALA A 614 16.04 16.35 16.71
C ALA A 614 16.00 17.84 17.14
N LEU A 615 15.00 18.25 17.91
CA LEU A 615 14.86 19.62 18.41
C LEU A 615 15.91 19.95 19.49
N GLN A 616 16.23 19.01 20.39
CA GLN A 616 17.31 19.18 21.35
C GLN A 616 18.67 19.28 20.64
N HIS A 617 18.90 18.45 19.62
CA HIS A 617 20.08 18.54 18.76
C HIS A 617 20.15 19.92 18.06
N ARG A 618 19.05 20.40 17.49
CA ARG A 618 18.95 21.75 16.87
C ARG A 618 19.29 22.87 17.87
N ALA A 619 18.78 22.80 19.10
CA ALA A 619 19.10 23.75 20.16
C ALA A 619 20.60 23.72 20.54
N LEU A 620 21.21 22.52 20.59
CA LEU A 620 22.64 22.34 20.91
C LEU A 620 23.62 22.92 19.88
N PHE A 621 23.18 23.21 18.66
CA PHE A 621 24.02 23.91 17.67
C PHE A 621 23.95 25.44 17.78
N ASN A 622 22.83 25.99 18.27
CA ASN A 622 22.61 27.44 18.35
C ASN A 622 23.16 28.06 19.66
N ARG A 623 24.40 27.69 20.02
CA ARG A 623 25.01 27.97 21.33
C ARG A 623 25.26 29.45 21.64
N SER A 624 25.25 30.31 20.63
CA SER A 624 25.41 31.76 20.79
C SER A 624 24.21 32.45 21.46
N ILE A 625 23.05 31.77 21.52
CA ILE A 625 21.80 32.32 22.05
C ILE A 625 21.45 31.71 23.42
N GLY A 626 21.76 30.42 23.63
CA GLY A 626 21.57 29.75 24.91
C GLY A 626 20.11 29.43 25.24
N THR A 627 19.36 28.90 24.27
CA THR A 627 17.97 28.47 24.44
C THR A 627 17.84 27.43 25.56
N LEU A 628 17.00 27.72 26.55
CA LEU A 628 16.53 26.75 27.54
C LEU A 628 15.49 25.83 26.90
N PHE A 629 15.67 24.53 27.01
CA PHE A 629 14.86 23.53 26.34
C PHE A 629 14.35 22.51 27.37
N ASP A 630 13.10 22.68 27.82
CA ASP A 630 12.46 21.80 28.80
C ASP A 630 11.46 20.87 28.08
N TRP A 631 11.11 19.76 28.71
CA TRP A 631 10.16 18.80 28.14
C TRP A 631 9.26 18.16 29.21
N GLN A 632 8.05 17.75 28.80
CA GLN A 632 7.11 16.98 29.61
C GLN A 632 6.33 15.98 28.73
N PHE A 633 6.56 14.69 28.96
CA PHE A 633 5.98 13.59 28.16
C PHE A 633 4.88 12.81 28.89
N ASP A 634 4.51 13.24 30.10
CA ASP A 634 3.30 12.77 30.78
C ASP A 634 2.16 13.78 30.53
N ASP A 635 1.24 13.37 29.65
CA ASP A 635 0.03 14.08 29.23
C ASP A 635 -1.25 13.53 29.91
N PHE A 636 -1.12 12.45 30.67
CA PHE A 636 -2.23 11.73 31.30
C PHE A 636 -2.39 12.05 32.79
N THR A 637 -1.30 12.17 33.57
CA THR A 637 -1.46 12.33 35.03
C THR A 637 -1.87 13.76 35.41
N PRO A 638 -2.84 13.94 36.32
CA PRO A 638 -3.23 15.28 36.81
C PRO A 638 -2.06 16.05 37.44
N SER A 639 -1.08 15.34 38.01
CA SER A 639 0.18 15.89 38.52
C SER A 639 1.05 16.50 37.42
N ALA A 640 1.21 15.80 36.29
CA ALA A 640 2.01 16.30 35.18
C ALA A 640 1.33 17.49 34.49
N LEU A 641 0.03 17.40 34.22
CA LEU A 641 -0.77 18.52 33.68
C LEU A 641 -0.73 19.75 34.61
N THR A 642 -0.83 19.56 35.93
CA THR A 642 -0.67 20.66 36.90
C THR A 642 0.73 21.27 36.87
N SER A 643 1.78 20.44 36.73
CA SER A 643 3.16 20.93 36.56
C SER A 643 3.32 21.73 35.27
N LEU A 644 2.69 21.28 34.19
CA LEU A 644 2.81 21.79 32.83
C LEU A 644 2.36 23.25 32.73
N LEU A 645 1.30 23.62 33.44
CA LEU A 645 0.85 25.02 33.59
C LEU A 645 2.01 25.95 34.03
N SER A 646 2.81 25.51 35.02
CA SER A 646 3.92 26.29 35.57
C SER A 646 5.18 26.29 34.69
N GLN A 647 5.33 25.28 33.82
CA GLN A 647 6.41 25.17 32.85
C GLN A 647 6.11 26.03 31.61
N ALA A 648 4.92 25.88 31.03
CA ALA A 648 4.49 26.51 29.79
C ALA A 648 4.29 28.03 29.91
N ALA A 649 3.84 28.54 31.06
CA ALA A 649 3.61 29.98 31.28
C ALA A 649 4.85 30.88 31.11
N ARG A 650 6.06 30.30 31.09
CA ARG A 650 7.34 31.02 30.96
C ARG A 650 8.14 30.55 29.73
N LYS A 651 7.46 30.40 28.60
CA LYS A 651 8.08 29.95 27.34
C LYS A 651 7.76 30.91 26.20
N ASP A 652 8.74 31.13 25.35
CA ASP A 652 8.59 31.93 24.13
C ASP A 652 7.86 31.11 23.05
N ALA A 653 7.98 29.78 23.08
CA ALA A 653 7.14 28.85 22.32
C ALA A 653 6.88 27.57 23.13
N ALA A 654 5.68 27.01 23.02
CA ALA A 654 5.35 25.67 23.51
C ALA A 654 4.94 24.78 22.33
N LEU A 655 5.76 23.77 22.04
CA LEU A 655 5.53 22.79 20.98
C LEU A 655 4.80 21.59 21.60
N VAL A 656 3.56 21.36 21.18
CA VAL A 656 2.69 20.31 21.73
C VAL A 656 2.47 19.25 20.66
N PHE A 657 2.90 18.03 20.95
CA PHE A 657 2.79 16.88 20.05
C PHE A 657 1.64 16.00 20.54
N ILE A 658 0.75 15.62 19.62
CA ILE A 658 -0.41 14.76 19.86
C ILE A 658 -0.56 13.78 18.69
N ASN A 659 -1.16 12.61 18.95
CA ASN A 659 -1.42 11.64 17.89
C ASN A 659 -2.81 11.02 17.92
N SER A 660 -3.12 10.26 16.86
CA SER A 660 -4.29 9.38 16.75
C SER A 660 -3.91 8.24 15.81
N ASP A 661 -4.09 7.01 16.28
CA ASP A 661 -3.48 5.81 15.69
C ASP A 661 -4.54 4.78 15.27
N SER A 662 -4.18 3.89 14.34
CA SER A 662 -5.03 2.82 13.80
C SER A 662 -4.20 1.77 13.06
N GLY A 663 -4.81 0.63 12.75
CA GLY A 663 -4.14 -0.41 11.99
C GLY A 663 -5.04 -1.58 11.63
N GLU A 664 -4.45 -2.76 11.62
CA GLU A 664 -5.12 -4.00 11.23
C GLU A 664 -5.90 -4.67 12.38
N GLN A 665 -7.00 -5.34 12.05
CA GLN A 665 -7.97 -5.91 13.01
C GLN A 665 -7.39 -6.85 14.06
N TYR A 666 -6.33 -7.61 13.74
CA TYR A 666 -5.80 -8.66 14.61
C TYR A 666 -5.07 -8.14 15.86
N LEU A 667 -4.87 -6.82 15.96
CA LEU A 667 -4.36 -6.12 17.13
C LEU A 667 -5.38 -5.08 17.62
N SER A 668 -5.43 -4.88 18.93
CA SER A 668 -6.42 -4.01 19.57
C SER A 668 -5.84 -3.04 20.63
N PRO A 669 -4.95 -2.10 20.26
CA PRO A 669 -4.42 -1.08 21.19
C PRO A 669 -5.52 -0.18 21.75
N ASP A 670 -5.55 -0.02 23.09
CA ASP A 670 -6.66 0.59 23.84
C ASP A 670 -8.06 0.05 23.44
N GLY A 671 -8.10 -1.21 22.99
CA GLY A 671 -9.30 -1.89 22.51
C GLY A 671 -9.82 -1.41 21.15
N ASN A 672 -9.04 -0.67 20.35
CA ASN A 672 -9.41 -0.28 18.97
C ASN A 672 -9.08 -1.44 18.03
N GLU A 673 -10.08 -2.22 17.62
CA GLU A 673 -9.93 -3.44 16.80
C GLU A 673 -9.63 -3.11 15.33
N GLY A 674 -8.42 -2.65 15.05
CA GLY A 674 -8.00 -2.06 13.78
C GLY A 674 -8.59 -0.66 13.56
N ASP A 675 -9.92 -0.57 13.42
CA ASP A 675 -10.65 0.68 13.23
C ASP A 675 -10.65 1.58 14.49
N ARG A 676 -10.63 2.90 14.28
CA ARG A 676 -10.67 3.88 15.37
C ARG A 676 -12.08 4.02 15.97
N LYS A 677 -12.20 3.90 17.29
CA LYS A 677 -13.48 4.12 18.00
C LYS A 677 -14.06 5.53 17.82
N ASN A 678 -13.20 6.51 17.58
CA ASN A 678 -13.54 7.93 17.46
C ASN A 678 -12.50 8.65 16.59
N LEU A 679 -12.67 9.96 16.43
CA LEU A 679 -11.75 10.84 15.71
C LEU A 679 -11.08 11.89 16.64
N THR A 680 -10.81 11.56 17.90
CA THR A 680 -10.14 12.48 18.85
C THR A 680 -8.64 12.21 18.93
N ALA A 681 -7.89 13.08 19.63
CA ALA A 681 -6.52 12.78 19.99
C ALA A 681 -6.46 11.64 21.01
N TRP A 682 -5.48 10.75 20.87
CA TRP A 682 -5.14 9.74 21.86
C TRP A 682 -4.37 10.39 23.02
N HIS A 683 -4.07 9.62 24.07
CA HIS A 683 -3.27 10.05 25.24
C HIS A 683 -3.71 11.39 25.85
N ASN A 684 -5.03 11.65 25.89
CA ASN A 684 -5.62 12.87 26.45
C ASN A 684 -5.14 14.17 25.73
N GLY A 685 -4.67 14.06 24.48
CA GLY A 685 -4.03 15.14 23.72
C GLY A 685 -4.86 16.43 23.56
N ASP A 686 -6.19 16.32 23.44
CA ASP A 686 -7.06 17.50 23.36
C ASP A 686 -7.00 18.33 24.65
N THR A 687 -7.01 17.66 25.82
CA THR A 687 -6.84 18.28 27.14
C THR A 687 -5.41 18.83 27.31
N LEU A 688 -4.40 18.14 26.79
CA LEU A 688 -3.01 18.60 26.81
C LEU A 688 -2.87 19.95 26.08
N VAL A 689 -3.38 20.06 24.85
CA VAL A 689 -3.35 21.32 24.08
C VAL A 689 -4.10 22.42 24.80
N GLN A 690 -5.32 22.16 25.31
CA GLN A 690 -6.07 23.14 26.11
C GLN A 690 -5.29 23.60 27.34
N THR A 691 -4.65 22.67 28.07
CA THR A 691 -3.86 22.95 29.27
C THR A 691 -2.69 23.87 28.96
N VAL A 692 -1.88 23.56 27.92
CA VAL A 692 -0.73 24.40 27.51
C VAL A 692 -1.20 25.76 27.01
N ALA A 693 -2.19 25.79 26.12
CA ALA A 693 -2.66 27.01 25.49
C ALA A 693 -3.34 27.97 26.49
N SER A 694 -3.90 27.47 27.59
CA SER A 694 -4.48 28.30 28.66
C SER A 694 -3.46 29.26 29.31
N VAL A 695 -2.16 28.94 29.25
CA VAL A 695 -1.08 29.70 29.90
C VAL A 695 0.03 30.19 28.96
N ASN A 696 0.25 29.53 27.81
CA ASN A 696 1.28 29.95 26.87
C ASN A 696 0.66 30.65 25.63
N PRO A 697 1.00 31.91 25.32
CA PRO A 697 0.40 32.66 24.22
C PRO A 697 0.93 32.30 22.81
N ASN A 698 1.87 31.36 22.70
CA ASN A 698 2.47 30.88 21.46
C ASN A 698 2.56 29.34 21.48
N THR A 699 1.40 28.69 21.61
CA THR A 699 1.26 27.23 21.53
C THR A 699 1.20 26.80 20.07
N ILE A 700 2.09 25.90 19.69
CA ILE A 700 2.21 25.34 18.35
C ILE A 700 1.92 23.84 18.45
N VAL A 701 0.91 23.36 17.73
CA VAL A 701 0.46 21.96 17.80
C VAL A 701 0.98 21.18 16.60
N ILE A 702 1.57 20.00 16.85
CA ILE A 702 2.01 19.05 15.84
C ILE A 702 1.16 17.79 16.01
N ILE A 703 0.63 17.27 14.90
CA ILE A 703 -0.26 16.10 14.89
C ILE A 703 0.36 15.01 14.02
N HIS A 704 0.81 13.90 14.63
CA HIS A 704 1.11 12.67 13.89
C HIS A 704 -0.13 11.80 13.86
N SER A 705 -0.60 11.37 12.68
CA SER A 705 -1.85 10.59 12.61
C SER A 705 -2.11 9.89 11.29
N VAL A 706 -2.73 8.71 11.42
CA VAL A 706 -3.19 7.80 10.38
C VAL A 706 -4.35 8.33 9.49
N GLY A 707 -4.92 9.48 9.84
CA GLY A 707 -6.10 10.03 9.19
C GLY A 707 -6.63 11.27 9.92
N PRO A 708 -7.83 11.76 9.60
CA PRO A 708 -8.38 12.99 10.19
C PRO A 708 -8.64 12.86 11.69
N LEU A 709 -8.57 14.00 12.39
CA LEU A 709 -9.01 14.21 13.78
C LEU A 709 -10.00 15.40 13.82
N ILE A 710 -10.88 15.44 14.82
CA ILE A 710 -11.74 16.58 15.12
C ILE A 710 -10.99 17.58 16.01
N LEU A 711 -10.63 18.74 15.45
CA LEU A 711 -9.76 19.73 16.09
C LEU A 711 -10.50 20.81 16.90
N GLU A 712 -11.84 20.84 16.81
CA GLU A 712 -12.70 21.86 17.44
C GLU A 712 -12.47 22.13 18.94
N PRO A 713 -12.06 21.16 19.80
CA PRO A 713 -11.83 21.44 21.22
C PRO A 713 -10.78 22.52 21.51
N TRP A 714 -9.87 22.84 20.58
CA TRP A 714 -8.78 23.79 20.81
C TRP A 714 -8.31 24.59 19.59
N ILE A 715 -8.67 24.24 18.35
CA ILE A 715 -8.15 24.86 17.13
C ILE A 715 -8.36 26.39 17.03
N ASP A 716 -9.50 26.88 17.54
CA ASP A 716 -9.82 28.32 17.57
C ASP A 716 -9.33 29.04 18.85
N HIS A 717 -8.65 28.33 19.76
CA HIS A 717 -8.12 28.94 20.97
C HIS A 717 -7.11 30.06 20.60
N PRO A 718 -7.22 31.29 21.15
CA PRO A 718 -6.50 32.46 20.64
C PRO A 718 -4.97 32.38 20.78
N ASN A 719 -4.50 31.46 21.64
CA ASN A 719 -3.09 31.17 21.91
C ASN A 719 -2.56 29.92 21.17
N VAL A 720 -3.41 29.14 20.49
CA VAL A 720 -2.97 28.12 19.52
C VAL A 720 -2.64 28.87 18.24
N THR A 721 -1.36 29.15 18.03
CA THR A 721 -0.85 30.10 17.03
C THR A 721 -0.45 29.41 15.74
N ALA A 722 0.11 28.19 15.80
CA ALA A 722 0.30 27.37 14.61
C ALA A 722 -0.11 25.92 14.84
N VAL A 723 -0.49 25.23 13.76
CA VAL A 723 -0.90 23.83 13.76
C VAL A 723 -0.34 23.17 12.50
N LEU A 724 0.29 22.00 12.66
CA LEU A 724 0.83 21.19 11.58
C LEU A 724 0.27 19.77 11.69
N TRP A 725 -0.24 19.24 10.58
CA TRP A 725 -0.37 17.80 10.43
C TRP A 725 0.92 17.26 9.83
N ALA A 726 1.59 16.36 10.55
CA ALA A 726 2.85 15.76 10.16
C ALA A 726 2.69 14.31 9.68
N GLY A 727 1.45 13.79 9.65
CA GLY A 727 1.13 12.46 9.15
C GLY A 727 1.88 11.38 9.90
N VAL A 728 2.44 10.42 9.17
CA VAL A 728 3.14 9.26 9.71
C VAL A 728 4.31 8.97 8.77
N SER A 729 5.51 9.44 9.13
CA SER A 729 6.61 9.64 8.15
C SER A 729 7.86 8.76 8.33
N GLY A 730 7.76 7.62 9.02
CA GLY A 730 8.88 6.69 9.16
C GLY A 730 10.08 7.23 9.97
N GLN A 731 11.24 6.59 9.81
CA GLN A 731 12.39 6.72 10.72
C GLN A 731 12.98 8.14 10.91
N GLU A 732 12.77 9.05 9.96
CA GLU A 732 13.30 10.42 9.97
C GLU A 732 12.30 11.48 10.47
N THR A 733 11.14 11.09 11.01
CA THR A 733 10.06 12.02 11.41
C THR A 733 10.54 13.23 12.25
N GLY A 734 11.30 13.01 13.33
CA GLY A 734 11.81 14.10 14.17
C GLY A 734 12.69 15.10 13.42
N ASN A 735 13.48 14.62 12.47
CA ASN A 735 14.30 15.45 11.58
C ASN A 735 13.44 16.22 10.57
N ALA A 736 12.44 15.57 9.97
CA ALA A 736 11.52 16.18 9.01
C ALA A 736 10.67 17.32 9.63
N ILE A 737 10.10 17.10 10.82
CA ILE A 737 9.35 18.16 11.51
C ILE A 737 10.28 19.29 12.00
N THR A 738 11.53 18.99 12.34
CA THR A 738 12.53 20.01 12.70
C THR A 738 12.91 20.91 11.51
N ASP A 739 13.07 20.34 10.30
CA ASP A 739 13.32 21.11 9.07
C ASP A 739 12.20 22.14 8.83
N VAL A 740 10.94 21.71 8.96
CA VAL A 740 9.76 22.58 8.76
C VAL A 740 9.62 23.60 9.88
N LEU A 741 9.71 23.19 11.15
CA LEU A 741 9.54 24.09 12.31
C LEU A 741 10.53 25.25 12.31
N TYR A 742 11.77 25.03 11.86
CA TYR A 742 12.79 26.09 11.78
C TYR A 742 12.86 26.82 10.43
N GLY A 743 12.11 26.36 9.42
CA GLY A 743 12.13 26.97 8.09
C GLY A 743 13.37 26.64 7.25
N ASP A 744 14.07 25.53 7.57
CA ASP A 744 15.03 24.93 6.65
C ASP A 744 14.32 24.29 5.44
N PHE A 745 13.02 23.98 5.61
CA PHE A 745 12.08 23.69 4.53
C PHE A 745 10.82 24.55 4.69
N ASN A 746 10.26 25.06 3.59
CA ASN A 746 9.00 25.79 3.57
C ASN A 746 7.86 24.79 3.27
N PRO A 747 6.88 24.58 4.18
CA PRO A 747 5.87 23.55 4.01
C PRO A 747 5.00 23.83 2.78
N GLN A 748 4.78 22.79 1.98
CA GLN A 748 3.99 22.81 0.76
C GLN A 748 3.02 21.63 0.65
N GLY A 749 3.00 20.72 1.64
CA GLY A 749 2.07 19.58 1.66
C GLY A 749 0.61 20.02 1.62
N ARG A 750 -0.26 19.14 1.12
CA ARG A 750 -1.71 19.39 0.97
C ARG A 750 -2.49 18.15 1.44
N LEU A 751 -3.55 18.34 2.23
CA LEU A 751 -4.31 17.23 2.80
C LEU A 751 -4.86 16.27 1.71
N PRO A 752 -4.61 14.95 1.79
CA PRO A 752 -5.17 13.96 0.87
C PRO A 752 -6.60 13.48 1.28
N TYR A 753 -7.23 14.17 2.24
CA TYR A 753 -8.60 13.97 2.73
C TYR A 753 -9.12 15.28 3.36
N THR A 754 -10.37 15.33 3.80
CA THR A 754 -11.00 16.47 4.46
C THR A 754 -10.93 16.33 5.99
N ILE A 755 -10.67 17.42 6.71
CA ILE A 755 -10.78 17.49 8.17
C ILE A 755 -12.10 18.17 8.54
N ALA A 756 -13.03 17.39 9.09
CA ALA A 756 -14.33 17.83 9.58
C ALA A 756 -14.27 18.69 10.87
N LYS A 757 -15.40 19.31 11.23
CA LYS A 757 -15.65 19.93 12.55
C LYS A 757 -16.39 19.00 13.50
N SER A 758 -17.19 18.08 12.99
CA SER A 758 -17.77 16.99 13.78
C SER A 758 -17.65 15.66 13.03
N GLN A 759 -17.63 14.55 13.77
CA GLN A 759 -17.68 13.21 13.16
C GLN A 759 -19.00 12.98 12.39
N ALA A 760 -20.05 13.77 12.66
CA ALA A 760 -21.32 13.76 11.94
C ALA A 760 -21.37 14.72 10.73
N ASP A 761 -20.24 15.35 10.37
CA ASP A 761 -20.11 16.11 9.12
C ASP A 761 -19.73 15.19 7.93
N TYR A 762 -19.16 14.02 8.20
CA TYR A 762 -18.99 12.94 7.22
C TYR A 762 -20.33 12.23 6.97
N ASP A 763 -20.43 11.49 5.87
CA ASP A 763 -21.68 10.80 5.51
C ASP A 763 -22.05 9.72 6.55
N ALA A 764 -23.34 9.65 6.88
CA ALA A 764 -23.93 8.62 7.72
C ALA A 764 -24.09 7.27 6.99
N ALA A 765 -24.00 7.24 5.65
CA ALA A 765 -23.82 6.03 4.84
C ALA A 765 -22.35 5.54 4.91
N ALA A 766 -21.38 6.44 4.71
CA ALA A 766 -19.94 6.17 4.75
C ALA A 766 -19.36 6.07 6.19
N LYS A 767 -20.15 5.57 7.15
CA LYS A 767 -19.73 5.35 8.54
C LYS A 767 -19.14 3.94 8.75
N LEU A 768 -18.43 3.78 9.86
CA LEU A 768 -18.05 2.47 10.40
C LEU A 768 -19.32 1.70 10.80
N MET A 769 -19.50 0.51 10.23
CA MET A 769 -20.63 -0.39 10.54
C MET A 769 -20.19 -1.42 11.58
N THR A 770 -20.99 -1.60 12.63
CA THR A 770 -20.69 -2.49 13.76
C THR A 770 -21.87 -3.42 14.09
N ASP A 771 -21.64 -4.40 14.95
CA ASP A 771 -22.69 -5.29 15.48
C ASP A 771 -23.97 -4.54 15.92
N GLY A 772 -25.11 -5.16 15.60
CA GLY A 772 -26.44 -4.61 15.86
C GLY A 772 -27.03 -3.71 14.76
N GLN A 773 -26.27 -3.39 13.70
CA GLN A 773 -26.81 -2.74 12.49
C GLN A 773 -26.83 -3.75 11.33
N GLU A 774 -28.04 -4.04 10.83
CA GLU A 774 -28.34 -4.76 9.59
C GLU A 774 -27.50 -6.02 9.25
N THR A 775 -27.51 -7.01 10.15
CA THR A 775 -27.38 -8.41 9.73
C THR A 775 -28.72 -8.92 9.17
N PRO A 776 -28.75 -9.55 7.98
CA PRO A 776 -29.95 -10.20 7.47
C PRO A 776 -30.44 -11.31 8.43
N PRO A 777 -31.75 -11.51 8.63
CA PRO A 777 -32.25 -12.50 9.59
C PRO A 777 -31.77 -13.93 9.29
N GLY A 778 -30.85 -14.45 10.11
CA GLY A 778 -30.23 -15.76 9.92
C GLY A 778 -28.88 -15.76 9.18
N SER A 779 -28.26 -14.58 8.97
CA SER A 779 -26.92 -14.42 8.43
C SER A 779 -25.97 -13.82 9.47
N ASP A 780 -24.77 -14.39 9.60
CA ASP A 780 -23.68 -13.81 10.40
C ASP A 780 -22.88 -12.74 9.61
N ILE A 781 -23.10 -12.63 8.29
CA ILE A 781 -22.47 -11.63 7.42
C ILE A 781 -23.16 -10.28 7.61
N LEU A 782 -22.37 -9.25 7.95
CA LEU A 782 -22.78 -7.86 8.08
C LEU A 782 -22.93 -7.20 6.70
N SER A 783 -24.07 -6.55 6.45
CA SER A 783 -24.30 -5.78 5.22
C SER A 783 -23.68 -4.39 5.31
N ILE A 784 -22.91 -3.99 4.29
CA ILE A 784 -22.37 -2.63 4.15
C ILE A 784 -22.83 -2.05 2.81
N PRO A 785 -23.93 -1.28 2.76
CA PRO A 785 -24.38 -0.60 1.55
C PRO A 785 -23.62 0.71 1.32
N TYR A 786 -23.20 0.95 0.08
CA TYR A 786 -22.43 2.14 -0.33
C TYR A 786 -23.38 3.21 -0.91
N GLU A 787 -24.40 3.58 -0.12
CA GLU A 787 -25.48 4.48 -0.55
C GLU A 787 -25.00 5.91 -0.87
N GLU A 788 -23.84 6.31 -0.37
CA GLU A 788 -23.16 7.57 -0.74
C GLU A 788 -22.74 7.61 -2.22
N GLY A 789 -22.53 6.43 -2.83
CA GLY A 789 -22.03 6.29 -4.20
C GLY A 789 -20.74 7.07 -4.45
N LEU A 790 -20.82 8.08 -5.32
CA LEU A 790 -19.70 8.97 -5.64
C LEU A 790 -19.33 9.94 -4.50
N LEU A 791 -20.16 10.11 -3.48
CA LEU A 791 -20.05 11.17 -2.49
C LEU A 791 -19.21 10.76 -1.27
N ILE A 792 -17.94 10.42 -1.47
CA ILE A 792 -16.95 10.28 -0.38
C ILE A 792 -16.14 11.56 -0.16
N ASP A 793 -15.75 11.80 1.11
CA ASP A 793 -14.91 12.94 1.55
C ASP A 793 -15.38 14.29 0.97
N TYR A 794 -14.52 15.10 0.35
CA TYR A 794 -14.86 16.44 -0.12
C TYR A 794 -16.01 16.47 -1.13
N ARG A 795 -16.27 15.35 -1.85
CA ARG A 795 -17.42 15.24 -2.75
C ARG A 795 -18.73 15.34 -1.96
N PHE A 796 -18.81 14.69 -0.80
CA PHE A 796 -19.91 14.83 0.16
C PHE A 796 -20.03 16.26 0.69
N PHE A 797 -18.91 16.82 1.20
CA PHE A 797 -18.90 18.15 1.82
C PHE A 797 -19.29 19.26 0.83
N ASP A 798 -18.88 19.15 -0.44
CA ASP A 798 -19.29 20.08 -1.50
C ASP A 798 -20.74 19.86 -1.95
N ALA A 799 -21.20 18.61 -2.07
CA ALA A 799 -22.58 18.31 -2.46
C ALA A 799 -23.61 18.81 -1.43
N HIS A 800 -23.31 18.62 -0.14
CA HIS A 800 -24.16 19.04 0.98
C HIS A 800 -23.85 20.45 1.49
N ASN A 801 -22.92 21.18 0.87
CA ASN A 801 -22.48 22.53 1.28
C ASN A 801 -22.05 22.62 2.76
N ILE A 802 -21.49 21.54 3.29
CA ILE A 802 -20.93 21.46 4.65
C ILE A 802 -19.62 22.24 4.66
N THR A 803 -19.33 22.98 5.74
CA THR A 803 -18.07 23.72 5.90
C THR A 803 -17.10 22.91 6.76
N PRO A 804 -16.06 22.28 6.19
CA PRO A 804 -15.07 21.54 6.97
C PRO A 804 -14.24 22.49 7.85
N ARG A 805 -13.40 21.92 8.72
CA ARG A 805 -12.34 22.68 9.41
C ARG A 805 -11.20 22.98 8.45
N PHE A 806 -10.76 21.99 7.67
CA PHE A 806 -9.84 22.15 6.54
C PHE A 806 -10.28 21.22 5.40
N GLU A 807 -10.39 21.73 4.18
CA GLU A 807 -10.85 20.95 3.02
C GLU A 807 -9.76 20.05 2.41
N PHE A 808 -10.18 19.05 1.62
CA PHE A 808 -9.28 18.29 0.75
C PHE A 808 -8.41 19.21 -0.12
N GLY A 809 -7.12 18.87 -0.20
CA GLY A 809 -6.13 19.66 -0.90
C GLY A 809 -5.72 20.95 -0.18
N PHE A 810 -6.15 21.21 1.07
CA PHE A 810 -5.72 22.40 1.82
C PHE A 810 -4.29 22.28 2.37
N GLY A 811 -3.57 23.40 2.39
CA GLY A 811 -2.33 23.58 3.13
C GLY A 811 -1.77 24.99 2.97
N LEU A 812 -1.19 25.55 4.03
CA LEU A 812 -0.52 26.85 4.01
C LEU A 812 0.95 26.71 3.59
N SER A 813 1.63 27.85 3.46
CA SER A 813 3.07 28.00 3.23
C SER A 813 3.60 29.17 4.07
N TYR A 814 4.92 29.30 4.22
CA TYR A 814 5.56 30.51 4.76
C TYR A 814 5.65 31.67 3.75
N THR A 815 5.20 31.46 2.51
CA THR A 815 5.03 32.52 1.49
C THR A 815 3.61 32.49 0.88
N THR A 816 3.31 33.41 -0.04
CA THR A 816 2.02 33.50 -0.75
C THR A 816 2.21 33.41 -2.25
N PHE A 817 1.20 32.90 -2.97
CA PHE A 817 1.26 32.68 -4.42
C PHE A 817 0.04 33.27 -5.14
N GLU A 818 0.28 33.96 -6.26
CA GLU A 818 -0.76 34.42 -7.18
C GLU A 818 -0.84 33.54 -8.43
N TYR A 819 -2.05 33.37 -8.95
CA TYR A 819 -2.39 32.50 -10.07
C TYR A 819 -2.96 33.36 -11.20
N SER A 820 -2.43 33.24 -12.41
CA SER A 820 -2.77 34.15 -13.53
C SER A 820 -2.75 33.46 -14.89
N HIS A 821 -3.20 34.18 -15.93
CA HIS A 821 -3.03 33.79 -17.35
C HIS A 821 -3.60 32.40 -17.74
N LEU A 822 -4.79 32.03 -17.23
CA LEU A 822 -5.47 30.79 -17.61
C LEU A 822 -5.73 30.74 -19.13
N SER A 823 -5.31 29.66 -19.77
CA SER A 823 -5.56 29.33 -21.17
C SER A 823 -5.87 27.84 -21.30
N ILE A 824 -6.97 27.50 -21.98
CA ILE A 824 -7.38 26.12 -22.21
C ILE A 824 -7.38 25.90 -23.72
N THR A 825 -6.61 24.92 -24.18
CA THR A 825 -6.42 24.62 -25.61
C THR A 825 -6.95 23.23 -25.92
N ALA A 826 -7.88 23.11 -26.86
CA ALA A 826 -8.23 21.82 -27.47
C ALA A 826 -7.07 21.32 -28.33
N LEU A 827 -6.76 20.03 -28.23
CA LEU A 827 -5.71 19.38 -29.02
C LEU A 827 -6.34 18.72 -30.25
N PRO A 828 -5.66 18.70 -31.41
CA PRO A 828 -6.17 17.96 -32.56
C PRO A 828 -6.31 16.47 -32.23
N THR A 829 -7.47 15.86 -32.52
CA THR A 829 -7.60 14.39 -32.50
C THR A 829 -6.59 13.81 -33.51
N PRO A 830 -5.65 12.94 -33.07
CA PRO A 830 -4.63 12.40 -33.96
C PRO A 830 -5.21 11.50 -35.06
N ASN A 831 -4.64 11.60 -36.26
CA ASN A 831 -4.98 10.73 -37.41
C ASN A 831 -4.21 9.39 -37.40
N ASP A 832 -3.48 9.08 -36.33
CA ASP A 832 -2.53 7.95 -36.24
C ASP A 832 -3.10 6.69 -35.55
N GLY A 833 -4.31 6.73 -35.01
CA GLY A 833 -5.04 5.55 -34.54
C GLY A 833 -5.57 4.67 -35.69
N ASP A 834 -6.07 3.48 -35.37
CA ASP A 834 -6.79 2.65 -36.33
C ASP A 834 -8.24 3.16 -36.56
N GLU A 835 -9.09 2.41 -37.28
CA GLU A 835 -10.50 2.81 -37.44
C GLU A 835 -11.36 2.52 -36.19
N SER A 836 -10.92 1.63 -35.29
CA SER A 836 -11.62 1.36 -34.03
C SER A 836 -11.44 2.52 -33.03
N ASP A 837 -10.22 3.05 -32.89
CA ASP A 837 -9.91 4.30 -32.17
C ASP A 837 -10.77 5.45 -32.71
N ARG A 838 -10.87 5.59 -34.05
CA ARG A 838 -11.70 6.64 -34.67
C ARG A 838 -13.20 6.45 -34.47
N GLU A 839 -13.73 5.23 -34.58
CA GLU A 839 -15.14 4.95 -34.28
C GLU A 839 -15.45 5.16 -32.80
N ALA A 840 -14.60 4.71 -31.88
CA ALA A 840 -14.76 4.91 -30.45
C ALA A 840 -14.81 6.41 -30.09
N ILE A 841 -13.91 7.23 -30.65
CA ILE A 841 -13.94 8.68 -30.50
C ILE A 841 -15.23 9.28 -31.09
N ARG A 842 -15.62 8.91 -32.32
CA ARG A 842 -16.86 9.41 -32.95
C ARG A 842 -18.12 9.04 -32.16
N ARG A 843 -18.16 7.87 -31.52
CA ARG A 843 -19.24 7.44 -30.62
C ARG A 843 -19.26 8.23 -29.31
N TRP A 844 -18.09 8.41 -28.70
CA TRP A 844 -17.92 9.19 -27.47
C TRP A 844 -18.31 10.65 -27.68
N GLU A 845 -17.87 11.30 -28.77
CA GLU A 845 -18.24 12.66 -29.15
C GLU A 845 -19.76 12.84 -29.29
N ALA A 846 -20.45 11.81 -29.82
CA ALA A 846 -21.90 11.70 -29.94
C ALA A 846 -22.63 11.31 -28.63
N GLY A 847 -21.93 11.21 -27.50
CA GLY A 847 -22.50 10.93 -26.18
C GLY A 847 -22.89 9.47 -25.94
N LYS A 848 -22.38 8.53 -26.75
CA LYS A 848 -22.60 7.08 -26.59
C LYS A 848 -21.41 6.43 -25.87
N THR A 849 -21.65 5.27 -25.26
CA THR A 849 -20.59 4.39 -24.78
C THR A 849 -19.69 3.92 -25.93
N SER A 850 -18.42 3.66 -25.64
CA SER A 850 -17.49 2.99 -26.57
C SER A 850 -17.90 1.54 -26.90
N LEU A 851 -18.58 0.86 -25.97
CA LEU A 851 -18.65 -0.61 -25.88
C LEU A 851 -19.73 -1.33 -26.72
N ALA A 852 -20.59 -0.65 -27.49
CA ALA A 852 -21.62 -1.37 -28.25
C ALA A 852 -21.06 -2.05 -29.51
N SER A 853 -20.96 -3.39 -29.44
CA SER A 853 -20.78 -4.38 -30.51
C SER A 853 -20.35 -3.86 -31.89
N TRP A 854 -19.11 -4.16 -32.26
CA TRP A 854 -18.64 -4.07 -33.65
C TRP A 854 -19.59 -4.88 -34.56
N PRO A 855 -20.05 -4.36 -35.71
CA PRO A 855 -21.01 -5.09 -36.54
C PRO A 855 -20.35 -6.35 -37.10
N PRO A 856 -21.08 -7.49 -37.18
CA PRO A 856 -20.51 -8.71 -37.71
C PRO A 856 -20.05 -8.49 -39.14
N THR A 857 -18.77 -8.77 -39.40
CA THR A 857 -18.30 -9.00 -40.76
C THR A 857 -19.18 -10.12 -41.36
N PRO A 858 -19.71 -9.95 -42.59
CA PRO A 858 -20.65 -10.92 -43.14
C PRO A 858 -19.93 -12.25 -43.37
N ASN A 859 -20.23 -13.23 -42.50
CA ASN A 859 -19.63 -14.56 -42.55
C ASN A 859 -19.83 -15.17 -43.94
N THR A 860 -18.73 -15.38 -44.66
CA THR A 860 -18.73 -16.13 -45.92
C THR A 860 -19.14 -17.57 -45.60
N VAL A 861 -20.38 -17.93 -45.95
CA VAL A 861 -20.95 -19.25 -45.60
C VAL A 861 -20.23 -20.37 -46.36
N ILE A 862 -19.22 -20.96 -45.73
CA ILE A 862 -18.66 -22.26 -46.15
C ILE A 862 -19.57 -23.35 -45.56
N GLY A 863 -20.74 -23.52 -46.19
CA GLY A 863 -21.72 -24.54 -45.82
C GLY A 863 -21.59 -25.81 -46.67
N GLY A 864 -21.60 -26.96 -46.00
CA GLY A 864 -21.98 -28.26 -46.59
C GLY A 864 -21.00 -28.90 -47.59
N GLY A 865 -20.45 -30.05 -47.22
CA GLY A 865 -19.67 -30.88 -48.16
C GLY A 865 -20.52 -31.48 -49.28
N ALA A 866 -19.91 -31.65 -50.46
CA ALA A 866 -20.48 -32.38 -51.59
C ALA A 866 -19.48 -33.43 -52.11
N ASN A 867 -20.00 -34.53 -52.67
CA ASN A 867 -19.19 -35.65 -53.15
C ASN A 867 -18.50 -35.38 -54.50
N VAL A 868 -17.33 -36.00 -54.66
CA VAL A 868 -16.80 -36.66 -55.87
C VAL A 868 -17.50 -36.34 -57.21
N SER A 869 -16.81 -35.63 -58.12
CA SER A 869 -16.50 -36.12 -59.48
C SER A 869 -15.78 -35.09 -60.39
N ASP A 870 -14.95 -35.65 -61.29
CA ASP A 870 -14.71 -35.26 -62.68
C ASP A 870 -14.13 -33.88 -63.14
N THR A 871 -12.87 -33.98 -63.57
CA THR A 871 -12.34 -33.57 -64.91
C THR A 871 -12.07 -32.10 -65.29
N ASN A 872 -10.76 -31.80 -65.34
CA ASN A 872 -10.03 -31.19 -66.48
C ASN A 872 -10.25 -29.71 -66.89
N PRO A 873 -9.34 -29.12 -67.73
CA PRO A 873 -9.09 -27.68 -67.73
C PRO A 873 -9.38 -26.96 -69.07
N THR A 874 -9.28 -25.62 -69.07
CA THR A 874 -8.83 -24.75 -70.20
C THR A 874 -8.63 -23.30 -69.67
N THR A 875 -7.40 -22.75 -69.53
CA THR A 875 -6.50 -22.08 -70.51
C THR A 875 -6.73 -20.57 -70.76
N THR A 876 -5.63 -19.78 -70.66
CA THR A 876 -5.33 -18.49 -71.35
C THR A 876 -6.19 -17.25 -71.00
N THR A 877 -5.71 -16.00 -71.03
CA THR A 877 -4.40 -15.34 -71.34
C THR A 877 -3.96 -14.46 -70.14
N GLY A 878 -2.68 -14.24 -69.77
CA GLY A 878 -1.58 -13.63 -70.54
C GLY A 878 -1.63 -12.08 -70.44
N THR A 879 -0.57 -11.30 -70.19
CA THR A 879 0.89 -11.48 -69.90
C THR A 879 1.42 -10.17 -69.26
N GLY A 880 2.58 -10.03 -68.59
CA GLY A 880 3.74 -10.89 -68.31
C GLY A 880 5.03 -10.03 -68.13
N SER A 881 6.17 -10.61 -67.72
CA SER A 881 7.50 -9.95 -67.48
C SER A 881 7.57 -9.08 -66.20
N SER A 882 8.66 -8.98 -65.41
CA SER A 882 9.96 -9.69 -65.26
C SER A 882 10.67 -9.16 -63.99
N GLY A 883 11.52 -9.89 -63.23
CA GLY A 883 11.95 -11.30 -63.27
C GLY A 883 13.19 -11.55 -62.37
N THR A 884 13.59 -12.83 -62.17
CA THR A 884 14.96 -13.36 -61.84
C THR A 884 15.73 -12.83 -60.60
N ASN A 885 16.36 -13.61 -59.70
CA ASN A 885 16.86 -15.01 -59.63
C ASN A 885 16.77 -15.50 -58.15
N SER A 886 16.48 -16.76 -57.77
CA SER A 886 17.28 -18.02 -57.80
C SER A 886 18.69 -17.92 -57.19
N THR A 887 19.21 -18.80 -56.32
CA THR A 887 19.17 -20.30 -56.23
C THR A 887 19.31 -20.75 -54.76
N THR A 888 18.48 -21.64 -54.18
CA THR A 888 18.46 -23.14 -54.25
C THR A 888 19.72 -23.88 -53.79
N GLY A 889 19.57 -24.75 -52.77
CA GLY A 889 20.51 -25.79 -52.33
C GLY A 889 19.79 -26.83 -51.44
N THR A 890 20.11 -28.11 -51.56
CA THR A 890 19.25 -29.23 -51.08
C THR A 890 19.87 -30.11 -49.98
N ALA A 891 19.02 -30.93 -49.36
CA ALA A 891 19.31 -31.85 -48.25
C ALA A 891 20.33 -32.97 -48.55
N GLY A 892 20.78 -33.64 -47.48
CA GLY A 892 21.52 -34.92 -47.51
C GLY A 892 21.36 -35.67 -46.18
N GLU A 893 21.19 -36.99 -46.23
CA GLU A 893 20.98 -37.88 -45.08
C GLU A 893 22.32 -38.42 -44.51
N GLY A 894 22.29 -38.99 -43.30
CA GLY A 894 23.43 -39.77 -42.78
C GLY A 894 23.21 -40.34 -41.37
N SER A 895 23.13 -41.66 -41.24
CA SER A 895 23.08 -42.37 -39.94
C SER A 895 24.15 -43.45 -39.84
N SER A 896 24.81 -43.62 -38.69
CA SER A 896 25.42 -44.90 -38.29
C SER A 896 25.90 -44.97 -36.83
N ASN A 897 25.33 -45.91 -36.07
CA ASN A 897 25.95 -46.78 -35.05
C ASN A 897 27.10 -46.31 -34.12
N SER A 898 26.75 -46.21 -32.84
CA SER A 898 27.22 -47.08 -31.72
C SER A 898 28.68 -47.60 -31.64
N THR A 899 29.28 -47.41 -30.45
CA THR A 899 30.01 -48.48 -29.72
C THR A 899 30.03 -48.21 -28.21
N SER A 900 30.25 -49.24 -27.39
CA SER A 900 30.20 -49.16 -25.92
C SER A 900 31.27 -50.03 -25.23
N THR A 901 32.03 -49.44 -24.30
CA THR A 901 32.91 -50.07 -23.29
C THR A 901 33.15 -49.03 -22.18
N GLY A 902 33.30 -49.36 -20.88
CA GLY A 902 33.28 -50.65 -20.20
C GLY A 902 34.37 -50.73 -19.11
N ASP A 903 34.00 -51.05 -17.86
CA ASP A 903 34.85 -51.28 -16.66
C ASP A 903 35.73 -50.11 -16.13
N ALA A 904 36.26 -50.09 -14.89
CA ALA A 904 35.82 -50.62 -13.56
C ALA A 904 36.81 -50.16 -12.44
N GLY A 905 36.46 -50.34 -11.16
CA GLY A 905 37.31 -50.11 -9.95
C GLY A 905 36.83 -48.93 -9.08
N GLU A 906 36.37 -49.09 -7.82
CA GLU A 906 37.08 -49.52 -6.57
C GLU A 906 38.09 -48.49 -6.04
N GLU A 907 38.22 -48.11 -4.76
CA GLU A 907 37.46 -48.24 -3.48
C GLU A 907 37.97 -47.07 -2.55
N GLY A 908 37.37 -46.65 -1.43
CA GLY A 908 36.18 -47.06 -0.66
C GLY A 908 35.70 -45.89 0.25
N SER A 909 34.59 -46.03 0.99
CA SER A 909 34.55 -46.39 2.44
C SER A 909 35.21 -45.36 3.40
N SER A 910 34.58 -44.82 4.46
CA SER A 910 33.40 -45.28 5.23
C SER A 910 32.63 -44.15 5.95
N ASN A 911 31.32 -44.38 6.20
CA ASN A 911 30.49 -44.10 7.39
C ASN A 911 30.88 -43.01 8.45
N SER A 912 29.94 -42.36 9.18
CA SER A 912 28.46 -42.19 9.05
C SER A 912 27.93 -41.44 10.29
N THR A 913 27.01 -40.47 10.16
CA THR A 913 25.84 -40.34 11.06
C THR A 913 24.79 -39.37 10.52
N SER A 914 23.53 -39.64 10.85
CA SER A 914 22.31 -39.02 10.28
C SER A 914 21.82 -37.77 11.00
N ILE A 915 21.24 -36.85 10.25
CA ILE A 915 19.95 -36.20 10.61
C ILE A 915 19.04 -36.32 9.38
N THR A 916 17.75 -36.62 9.59
CA THR A 916 16.75 -36.79 8.53
C THR A 916 15.46 -36.05 8.89
N GLY A 917 14.93 -35.23 7.98
CA GLY A 917 13.71 -34.44 8.22
C GLY A 917 13.26 -33.62 7.01
N ALA A 918 13.02 -34.27 5.87
CA ALA A 918 12.41 -33.65 4.69
C ALA A 918 11.19 -34.47 4.26
N GLY A 919 10.01 -33.84 4.21
CA GLY A 919 8.77 -34.48 3.81
C GLY A 919 8.64 -34.53 2.28
N THR A 920 8.87 -35.69 1.68
CA THR A 920 8.59 -35.91 0.26
C THR A 920 7.13 -36.31 0.04
N THR A 921 6.55 -35.89 -1.08
CA THR A 921 5.19 -36.25 -1.53
C THR A 921 5.12 -37.70 -2.01
N GLY A 922 5.19 -38.64 -1.07
CA GLY A 922 5.10 -40.08 -1.33
C GLY A 922 3.69 -40.64 -1.16
N THR A 923 3.03 -41.02 -2.26
CA THR A 923 1.77 -41.77 -2.22
C THR A 923 1.98 -43.16 -1.60
N ASN A 924 1.34 -43.41 -0.47
CA ASN A 924 1.63 -44.58 0.37
C ASN A 924 0.71 -45.77 0.05
N SER A 925 1.12 -46.66 -0.87
CA SER A 925 0.40 -47.93 -1.12
C SER A 925 1.32 -49.06 -1.59
N THR A 926 1.53 -50.07 -0.75
CA THR A 926 2.20 -51.33 -1.11
C THR A 926 1.20 -52.43 -1.43
N SER A 927 0.94 -52.64 -2.73
CA SER A 927 0.60 -53.94 -3.35
C SER A 927 -0.52 -54.78 -2.69
N THR A 928 -1.77 -54.59 -3.13
CA THR A 928 -2.61 -55.69 -3.68
C THR A 928 -3.80 -55.13 -4.45
N ASP A 929 -4.42 -55.94 -5.32
CA ASP A 929 -5.44 -55.48 -6.29
C ASP A 929 -6.72 -54.90 -5.66
N GLY A 930 -7.16 -53.74 -6.16
CA GLY A 930 -8.48 -53.17 -5.85
C GLY A 930 -8.57 -51.67 -6.17
N THR A 931 -9.38 -51.30 -7.16
CA THR A 931 -9.66 -49.89 -7.50
C THR A 931 -10.57 -49.23 -6.48
N ASN A 932 -10.12 -48.15 -5.82
CA ASN A 932 -11.04 -47.19 -5.20
C ASN A 932 -10.38 -45.80 -5.06
N SER A 933 -10.97 -44.76 -5.66
CA SER A 933 -10.40 -43.40 -5.73
C SER A 933 -11.21 -42.41 -4.88
N THR A 934 -11.26 -42.63 -3.56
CA THR A 934 -12.16 -41.90 -2.64
C THR A 934 -11.53 -41.62 -1.26
N SER A 935 -10.22 -41.34 -1.19
CA SER A 935 -9.53 -41.14 0.10
C SER A 935 -8.31 -40.20 0.03
N ALA A 936 -8.30 -39.25 -0.91
CA ALA A 936 -7.22 -38.26 -1.08
C ALA A 936 -7.72 -36.81 -0.85
N GLY A 937 -8.91 -36.47 -1.34
CA GLY A 937 -9.62 -35.25 -0.93
C GLY A 937 -10.46 -35.51 0.30
N ASN A 938 -10.18 -34.85 1.42
CA ASN A 938 -10.94 -34.93 2.67
C ASN A 938 -12.20 -34.03 2.65
N ASP A 939 -12.83 -33.87 1.48
CA ASP A 939 -14.03 -33.05 1.31
C ASP A 939 -15.29 -33.85 1.66
N THR A 940 -15.92 -33.44 2.76
CA THR A 940 -17.20 -33.97 3.27
C THR A 940 -18.37 -33.89 2.28
N ASN A 941 -18.26 -33.11 1.21
CA ASN A 941 -19.31 -32.98 0.18
C ASN A 941 -19.31 -34.12 -0.85
N THR A 942 -18.42 -35.11 -0.74
CA THR A 942 -18.31 -36.20 -1.72
C THR A 942 -19.33 -37.34 -1.51
N ASN A 943 -20.36 -37.33 -2.36
CA ASN A 943 -21.15 -38.50 -2.80
C ASN A 943 -22.07 -39.19 -1.76
N THR A 944 -23.31 -38.70 -1.62
CA THR A 944 -24.46 -39.54 -1.22
C THR A 944 -25.65 -39.31 -2.15
N ASN A 945 -26.41 -40.37 -2.45
CA ASN A 945 -27.39 -40.36 -3.53
C ASN A 945 -28.75 -40.87 -3.00
N SER A 946 -29.72 -39.98 -2.78
CA SER A 946 -31.10 -40.36 -2.44
C SER A 946 -32.11 -39.31 -2.91
N THR A 947 -33.24 -39.75 -3.46
CA THR A 947 -34.21 -38.91 -4.17
C THR A 947 -35.49 -38.68 -3.36
N SER A 948 -35.78 -37.42 -3.05
CA SER A 948 -37.15 -36.94 -2.81
C SER A 948 -37.23 -35.48 -3.25
N GLY A 949 -38.29 -35.12 -3.99
CA GLY A 949 -38.28 -33.93 -4.85
C GLY A 949 -38.94 -32.68 -4.28
N LEU A 950 -38.31 -31.53 -4.56
CA LEU A 950 -38.92 -30.21 -4.60
C LEU A 950 -38.37 -29.48 -5.82
N ASN A 951 -39.23 -28.92 -6.67
CA ASN A 951 -38.79 -28.20 -7.87
C ASN A 951 -38.27 -26.81 -7.49
N ILE A 952 -36.94 -26.65 -7.48
CA ILE A 952 -36.27 -25.35 -7.64
C ILE A 952 -35.47 -25.45 -8.93
N THR A 953 -35.80 -24.62 -9.90
CA THR A 953 -35.09 -24.53 -11.19
C THR A 953 -33.79 -23.76 -11.00
N LEU A 954 -32.73 -24.47 -10.63
CA LEU A 954 -31.39 -24.11 -11.06
C LEU A 954 -31.32 -24.42 -12.56
N GLU A 955 -31.68 -23.45 -13.39
CA GLU A 955 -31.41 -23.54 -14.83
C GLU A 955 -29.90 -23.59 -15.04
N SER A 956 -29.45 -24.52 -15.88
CA SER A 956 -28.06 -24.57 -16.30
C SER A 956 -27.70 -23.24 -16.95
N ARG A 957 -26.65 -22.59 -16.46
CA ARG A 957 -25.91 -21.60 -17.24
C ARG A 957 -25.28 -22.33 -18.42
N ASP A 958 -26.06 -22.46 -19.50
CA ASP A 958 -25.51 -22.82 -20.80
C ASP A 958 -24.40 -21.82 -21.11
N ALA A 959 -23.19 -22.34 -21.33
CA ALA A 959 -22.07 -21.54 -21.77
C ALA A 959 -22.27 -21.19 -23.25
N ASP A 960 -23.18 -20.26 -23.53
CA ASP A 960 -23.27 -19.58 -24.82
C ASP A 960 -22.04 -18.68 -24.98
N THR A 961 -20.96 -19.32 -25.43
CA THR A 961 -19.64 -18.74 -25.70
C THR A 961 -19.62 -17.81 -26.91
N SER A 962 -20.76 -17.21 -27.28
CA SER A 962 -20.91 -16.32 -28.45
C SER A 962 -21.29 -14.86 -28.15
N SER A 963 -21.51 -14.48 -26.90
CA SER A 963 -21.99 -13.13 -26.53
C SER A 963 -20.97 -12.18 -25.87
N SER A 964 -19.83 -12.66 -25.39
CA SER A 964 -18.77 -11.81 -24.80
C SER A 964 -17.90 -11.09 -25.85
N THR A 965 -18.52 -10.40 -26.81
CA THR A 965 -17.83 -9.53 -27.79
C THR A 965 -17.31 -8.22 -27.17
N GLY A 966 -16.95 -8.25 -25.88
CA GLY A 966 -16.32 -7.13 -25.17
C GLY A 966 -14.85 -7.05 -25.55
N VAL A 967 -14.42 -5.90 -26.07
CA VAL A 967 -13.02 -5.67 -26.41
C VAL A 967 -12.20 -5.56 -25.12
N SER A 968 -11.18 -6.41 -24.98
CA SER A 968 -10.27 -6.40 -23.83
C SER A 968 -9.49 -5.10 -23.74
N GLY A 969 -9.27 -4.60 -22.53
CA GLY A 969 -8.59 -3.33 -22.29
C GLY A 969 -9.38 -2.09 -22.73
N THR A 970 -10.72 -2.15 -22.73
CA THR A 970 -11.57 -1.02 -23.15
C THR A 970 -11.46 0.19 -22.23
N SER A 971 -11.18 -0.01 -20.94
CA SER A 971 -10.90 1.09 -19.99
C SER A 971 -9.42 1.48 -19.92
N THR A 972 -8.49 0.66 -20.46
CA THR A 972 -7.07 1.01 -20.66
C THR A 972 -6.76 1.52 -22.08
N ALA A 973 -7.77 1.60 -22.96
CA ALA A 973 -7.61 1.84 -24.38
C ALA A 973 -6.91 3.18 -24.73
N PRO A 974 -5.97 3.20 -25.70
CA PRO A 974 -5.19 4.40 -26.01
C PRO A 974 -6.01 5.66 -26.32
N TRP A 975 -7.04 5.59 -27.18
CA TRP A 975 -7.88 6.76 -27.53
C TRP A 975 -8.51 7.49 -26.33
N LEU A 976 -8.79 6.75 -25.25
CA LEU A 976 -9.44 7.24 -24.04
C LEU A 976 -8.45 8.05 -23.18
N HIS A 977 -7.22 7.57 -23.06
CA HIS A 977 -6.16 8.18 -22.22
C HIS A 977 -5.26 9.19 -22.94
N ARG A 978 -5.22 9.20 -24.28
CA ARG A 978 -4.55 10.27 -25.06
C ARG A 978 -5.08 11.65 -24.63
N PRO A 979 -4.22 12.61 -24.26
CA PRO A 979 -4.64 13.98 -23.97
C PRO A 979 -5.46 14.62 -25.10
N ALA A 980 -6.59 15.21 -24.74
CA ALA A 980 -7.51 15.91 -25.62
C ALA A 980 -7.50 17.43 -25.38
N TYR A 981 -7.14 17.88 -24.18
CA TYR A 981 -7.01 19.31 -23.85
C TYR A 981 -5.75 19.57 -23.02
N ARG A 982 -5.20 20.79 -23.16
CA ARG A 982 -4.10 21.31 -22.35
C ARG A 982 -4.56 22.58 -21.62
N VAL A 983 -4.39 22.60 -20.31
CA VAL A 983 -4.69 23.72 -19.42
C VAL A 983 -3.39 24.35 -18.97
N GLN A 984 -3.18 25.63 -19.30
CA GLN A 984 -2.00 26.41 -18.92
C GLN A 984 -2.37 27.61 -18.06
N PHE A 985 -1.49 27.94 -17.12
CA PHE A 985 -1.57 29.14 -16.28
C PHE A 985 -0.17 29.47 -15.74
N THR A 986 -0.05 30.60 -15.05
CA THR A 986 1.19 31.02 -14.38
C THR A 986 0.97 31.10 -12.88
N VAL A 987 1.94 30.57 -12.12
CA VAL A 987 2.03 30.68 -10.67
C VAL A 987 3.19 31.62 -10.35
N THR A 988 2.97 32.59 -9.47
CA THR A 988 3.95 33.60 -9.06
C THR A 988 4.09 33.59 -7.54
N ASN A 989 5.32 33.54 -7.01
CA ASN A 989 5.55 33.73 -5.58
C ASN A 989 5.52 35.23 -5.26
N THR A 990 4.51 35.67 -4.51
CA THR A 990 4.24 37.08 -4.19
C THR A 990 4.53 37.44 -2.73
N GLY A 991 4.93 36.47 -1.91
CA GLY A 991 5.24 36.71 -0.49
C GLY A 991 6.68 37.16 -0.26
N SER A 992 7.22 36.85 0.92
CA SER A 992 8.52 37.36 1.37
C SER A 992 9.60 36.29 1.56
N LEU A 993 9.34 35.04 1.16
CA LEU A 993 10.26 33.90 1.29
C LEU A 993 10.18 33.02 0.03
N PRO A 994 11.24 32.29 -0.33
CA PRO A 994 11.15 31.24 -1.35
C PRO A 994 10.28 30.07 -0.86
N GLY A 995 9.73 29.29 -1.79
CA GLY A 995 8.96 28.09 -1.46
C GLY A 995 8.30 27.45 -2.68
N GLY A 996 7.72 26.26 -2.50
CA GLY A 996 6.91 25.59 -3.51
C GLY A 996 5.41 25.77 -3.32
N GLU A 997 4.65 25.54 -4.40
CA GLU A 997 3.19 25.57 -4.44
C GLU A 997 2.66 24.32 -5.15
N ILE A 998 1.45 23.88 -4.77
CA ILE A 998 0.76 22.73 -5.36
C ILE A 998 -0.53 23.18 -6.05
N PRO A 999 -0.48 23.61 -7.33
CA PRO A 999 -1.66 23.92 -8.10
C PRO A 999 -2.50 22.68 -8.40
N GLN A 1000 -3.79 22.78 -8.13
CA GLN A 1000 -4.78 21.72 -8.31
C GLN A 1000 -5.80 22.12 -9.37
N LEU A 1001 -6.24 21.14 -10.18
CA LEU A 1001 -7.22 21.29 -11.25
C LEU A 1001 -8.41 20.37 -10.97
N TYR A 1002 -9.57 20.99 -10.77
CA TYR A 1002 -10.84 20.33 -10.62
C TYR A 1002 -11.73 20.57 -11.85
N LEU A 1003 -12.49 19.57 -12.25
CA LEU A 1003 -13.60 19.73 -13.18
C LEU A 1003 -14.92 19.85 -12.43
N SER A 1004 -15.85 20.62 -12.99
CA SER A 1004 -17.23 20.74 -12.50
C SER A 1004 -18.18 20.58 -13.70
N PHE A 1005 -18.82 19.42 -13.76
CA PHE A 1005 -19.72 19.02 -14.85
C PHE A 1005 -21.12 19.64 -14.68
N PRO A 1006 -21.94 19.70 -15.75
CA PRO A 1006 -23.35 20.05 -15.62
C PRO A 1006 -24.11 18.96 -14.84
N ALA A 1007 -25.00 19.35 -13.92
CA ALA A 1007 -25.71 18.44 -13.01
C ALA A 1007 -26.48 17.27 -13.68
N SER A 1008 -26.76 17.37 -14.99
CA SER A 1008 -27.28 16.28 -15.81
C SER A 1008 -26.35 15.06 -15.95
N SER A 1009 -25.08 15.16 -15.53
CA SER A 1009 -24.13 14.03 -15.50
C SER A 1009 -24.24 13.19 -14.23
N GLY A 1010 -24.87 13.68 -13.17
CA GLY A 1010 -24.83 13.04 -11.83
C GLY A 1010 -23.46 13.10 -11.13
N GLU A 1011 -22.50 13.87 -11.66
CA GLU A 1011 -21.18 14.04 -11.04
C GLU A 1011 -21.23 14.84 -9.72
N PRO A 1012 -20.25 14.63 -8.82
CA PRO A 1012 -19.98 15.53 -7.71
C PRO A 1012 -19.75 16.99 -8.18
N PRO A 1013 -19.98 18.01 -7.32
CA PRO A 1013 -19.85 19.41 -7.73
C PRO A 1013 -18.45 19.80 -8.23
N ARG A 1014 -17.42 19.11 -7.75
CA ARG A 1014 -16.02 19.20 -8.17
C ARG A 1014 -15.38 17.82 -8.11
N VAL A 1015 -14.54 17.47 -9.09
CA VAL A 1015 -13.69 16.27 -9.07
C VAL A 1015 -12.27 16.64 -9.50
N LEU A 1016 -11.27 16.19 -8.74
CA LEU A 1016 -9.85 16.39 -9.08
C LEU A 1016 -9.51 15.63 -10.38
N LYS A 1017 -8.82 16.31 -11.32
CA LYS A 1017 -8.34 15.73 -12.59
C LYS A 1017 -6.94 16.24 -12.98
N GLY A 1018 -6.20 16.81 -12.03
CA GLY A 1018 -4.81 17.24 -12.27
C GLY A 1018 -4.20 17.98 -11.10
N PHE A 1019 -2.88 17.84 -10.94
CA PHE A 1019 -2.09 18.63 -10.01
C PHE A 1019 -0.66 18.76 -10.50
N ALA A 1020 -0.02 19.88 -10.16
CA ALA A 1020 1.40 20.12 -10.36
C ALA A 1020 2.09 20.33 -9.01
N ASN A 1021 3.38 20.02 -8.96
CA ASN A 1021 4.25 20.38 -7.85
C ASN A 1021 5.26 21.41 -8.41
N VAL A 1022 5.18 22.66 -7.93
CA VAL A 1022 5.97 23.79 -8.44
C VAL A 1022 6.98 24.20 -7.36
N ASP A 1023 8.07 23.45 -7.28
CA ASP A 1023 9.16 23.68 -6.31
C ASP A 1023 9.95 24.97 -6.61
N ASP A 1024 10.74 25.40 -5.62
CA ASP A 1024 11.82 26.39 -5.76
C ASP A 1024 11.42 27.68 -6.51
N LEU A 1025 10.31 28.32 -6.13
CA LEU A 1025 9.99 29.66 -6.60
C LEU A 1025 10.68 30.71 -5.71
N ASP A 1026 11.61 31.46 -6.28
CA ASP A 1026 12.20 32.65 -5.64
C ASP A 1026 11.17 33.77 -5.46
N VAL A 1027 11.45 34.75 -4.59
CA VAL A 1027 10.53 35.88 -4.33
C VAL A 1027 10.34 36.73 -5.58
N GLY A 1028 9.11 36.80 -6.09
CA GLY A 1028 8.74 37.45 -7.35
C GLY A 1028 8.93 36.57 -8.60
N GLU A 1029 9.46 35.35 -8.47
CA GLU A 1029 9.60 34.43 -9.59
C GLU A 1029 8.22 33.93 -10.06
N SER A 1030 8.12 33.56 -11.34
CA SER A 1030 6.89 33.08 -11.97
C SER A 1030 7.17 31.89 -12.90
N LYS A 1031 6.56 30.73 -12.62
CA LYS A 1031 6.64 29.53 -13.46
C LYS A 1031 5.33 29.31 -14.20
N LYS A 1032 5.40 28.82 -15.45
CA LYS A 1032 4.22 28.41 -16.22
C LYS A 1032 3.95 26.94 -15.93
N VAL A 1033 2.71 26.62 -15.61
CA VAL A 1033 2.23 25.25 -15.39
C VAL A 1033 1.45 24.79 -16.61
N SER A 1034 1.62 23.52 -17.00
CA SER A 1034 0.86 22.86 -18.07
C SER A 1034 0.30 21.53 -17.56
N LEU A 1035 -1.02 21.50 -17.34
CA LEU A 1035 -1.78 20.30 -17.03
C LEU A 1035 -2.52 19.81 -18.28
N TRP A 1036 -2.85 18.53 -18.32
CA TRP A 1036 -3.39 17.85 -19.50
C TRP A 1036 -4.61 17.03 -19.09
N LEU A 1037 -5.65 17.02 -19.93
CA LEU A 1037 -6.90 16.28 -19.72
C LEU A 1037 -7.13 15.34 -20.89
N SER A 1038 -7.33 14.07 -20.59
CA SER A 1038 -7.67 13.00 -21.54
C SER A 1038 -9.17 12.97 -21.87
N ARG A 1039 -9.63 11.97 -22.64
CA ARG A 1039 -11.08 11.70 -22.76
C ARG A 1039 -11.61 11.00 -21.51
N HIS A 1040 -10.81 10.17 -20.84
CA HIS A 1040 -11.15 9.57 -19.54
C HIS A 1040 -11.53 10.66 -18.51
N ASP A 1041 -10.74 11.73 -18.43
CA ASP A 1041 -10.98 12.83 -17.47
C ASP A 1041 -12.28 13.61 -17.73
N LEU A 1042 -12.76 13.55 -18.98
CA LEU A 1042 -13.99 14.18 -19.47
C LEU A 1042 -15.14 13.16 -19.66
N SER A 1043 -14.97 11.94 -19.15
CA SER A 1043 -15.97 10.87 -19.23
C SER A 1043 -16.70 10.66 -17.90
N VAL A 1044 -17.87 10.03 -18.00
CA VAL A 1044 -18.58 9.35 -16.91
C VAL A 1044 -18.87 7.92 -17.34
N TRP A 1045 -19.04 7.02 -16.38
CA TRP A 1045 -19.48 5.66 -16.60
C TRP A 1045 -20.99 5.63 -16.87
N ASP A 1046 -21.39 4.97 -17.96
CA ASP A 1046 -22.79 4.64 -18.24
C ASP A 1046 -23.03 3.18 -17.87
N SER A 1047 -23.82 2.91 -16.84
CA SER A 1047 -24.25 1.54 -16.52
C SER A 1047 -25.48 1.17 -17.37
N VAL A 1048 -25.51 -0.05 -17.92
CA VAL A 1048 -26.74 -0.60 -18.52
C VAL A 1048 -27.67 -1.02 -17.38
N PRO A 1049 -28.94 -0.56 -17.34
CA PRO A 1049 -29.87 -0.94 -16.28
C PRO A 1049 -30.16 -2.45 -16.27
N ALA A 1050 -30.24 -3.05 -15.08
CA ALA A 1050 -30.48 -4.48 -14.88
C ALA A 1050 -31.74 -5.02 -15.62
N GLY A 1051 -32.75 -4.17 -15.85
CA GLY A 1051 -33.97 -4.53 -16.57
C GLY A 1051 -33.80 -4.81 -18.08
N GLU A 1052 -32.66 -4.49 -18.69
CA GLU A 1052 -32.33 -4.94 -20.07
C GLU A 1052 -31.40 -6.16 -20.08
N ALA A 1053 -30.50 -6.29 -19.09
CA ALA A 1053 -29.73 -7.51 -18.87
C ALA A 1053 -30.63 -8.72 -18.54
N GLY A 1054 -31.73 -8.50 -17.80
CA GLY A 1054 -32.76 -9.49 -17.46
C GLY A 1054 -33.55 -10.09 -18.64
N LYS A 1055 -33.13 -9.84 -19.89
CA LYS A 1055 -33.65 -10.53 -21.09
C LYS A 1055 -32.64 -11.50 -21.73
N GLN A 1056 -31.43 -11.61 -21.18
CA GLN A 1056 -30.42 -12.61 -21.57
C GLN A 1056 -29.82 -13.38 -20.37
N GLY A 1057 -30.26 -13.10 -19.15
CA GLY A 1057 -29.96 -13.89 -17.95
C GLY A 1057 -31.06 -13.71 -16.90
N GLY A 1058 -31.28 -14.72 -16.05
CA GLY A 1058 -32.33 -14.72 -15.03
C GLY A 1058 -32.15 -13.67 -13.93
N GLU A 1059 -33.24 -13.36 -13.22
CA GLU A 1059 -33.28 -12.41 -12.11
C GLU A 1059 -32.34 -12.83 -10.96
N GLY A 1060 -31.51 -11.90 -10.44
CA GLY A 1060 -30.84 -12.13 -9.13
C GLY A 1060 -29.46 -11.54 -8.88
N VAL A 1061 -28.76 -10.96 -9.86
CA VAL A 1061 -27.44 -10.30 -9.64
C VAL A 1061 -27.34 -9.00 -10.45
N GLU A 1062 -26.93 -7.91 -9.80
CA GLU A 1062 -26.52 -6.69 -10.51
C GLU A 1062 -25.13 -6.88 -11.13
N GLY A 1063 -25.08 -7.00 -12.46
CA GLY A 1063 -23.83 -7.16 -13.19
C GLY A 1063 -23.00 -5.89 -13.22
N LEU A 1064 -21.75 -5.95 -12.74
CA LEU A 1064 -20.75 -4.90 -13.02
C LEU A 1064 -20.44 -4.80 -14.53
N SER A 1065 -20.53 -5.93 -15.23
CA SER A 1065 -20.36 -6.07 -16.68
C SER A 1065 -21.58 -5.53 -17.46
N GLY A 1066 -21.32 -4.63 -18.41
CA GLY A 1066 -22.32 -4.13 -19.37
C GLY A 1066 -22.35 -2.62 -19.57
N GLY A 1067 -21.58 -1.86 -18.77
CA GLY A 1067 -21.49 -0.40 -18.91
C GLY A 1067 -20.52 0.09 -19.99
N GLY A 1068 -20.08 1.34 -19.86
CA GLY A 1068 -18.97 1.89 -20.64
C GLY A 1068 -18.77 3.39 -20.48
N TRP A 1069 -17.54 3.86 -20.67
CA TRP A 1069 -17.23 5.29 -20.66
C TRP A 1069 -17.95 6.05 -21.79
N LYS A 1070 -18.66 7.11 -21.42
CA LYS A 1070 -19.24 8.11 -22.33
C LYS A 1070 -18.80 9.51 -21.95
N LYS A 1071 -18.87 10.43 -22.90
CA LYS A 1071 -18.63 11.88 -22.71
C LYS A 1071 -19.54 12.45 -21.60
N GLY A 1072 -18.94 13.00 -20.55
CA GLY A 1072 -19.63 13.45 -19.33
C GLY A 1072 -20.54 14.67 -19.47
N ALA A 1073 -20.53 15.34 -20.61
CA ALA A 1073 -21.46 16.43 -20.93
C ALA A 1073 -21.82 16.44 -22.42
N ARG A 1074 -23.08 16.74 -22.73
CA ARG A 1074 -23.58 16.82 -24.13
C ARG A 1074 -22.75 17.81 -24.95
N ASP A 1075 -22.55 19.00 -24.38
CA ASP A 1075 -21.59 20.00 -24.82
C ASP A 1075 -20.48 20.09 -23.76
N LEU A 1076 -19.22 19.96 -24.17
CA LEU A 1076 -18.08 20.12 -23.25
C LEU A 1076 -17.92 21.59 -22.81
N GLY A 1077 -18.46 22.54 -23.56
CA GLY A 1077 -18.55 23.95 -23.18
C GLY A 1077 -19.29 24.21 -21.87
N ASP A 1078 -20.08 23.26 -21.36
CA ASP A 1078 -20.74 23.34 -20.05
C ASP A 1078 -19.87 22.80 -18.89
N VAL A 1079 -18.77 22.08 -19.19
CA VAL A 1079 -17.80 21.59 -18.20
C VAL A 1079 -16.83 22.71 -17.83
N LYS A 1080 -16.81 23.06 -16.55
CA LYS A 1080 -15.94 24.12 -16.02
C LYS A 1080 -14.61 23.53 -15.57
N VAL A 1081 -13.54 24.23 -15.89
CA VAL A 1081 -12.19 24.00 -15.38
C VAL A 1081 -11.94 24.98 -14.24
N LEU A 1082 -11.64 24.46 -13.07
CA LEU A 1082 -11.41 25.20 -11.82
C LEU A 1082 -9.96 24.95 -11.40
N VAL A 1083 -9.13 26.00 -11.31
CA VAL A 1083 -7.73 25.87 -10.87
C VAL A 1083 -7.52 26.67 -9.59
N GLY A 1084 -6.87 26.06 -8.61
CA GLY A 1084 -6.75 26.58 -7.25
C GLY A 1084 -5.59 25.98 -6.46
N ALA A 1085 -5.51 26.33 -5.18
CA ALA A 1085 -4.54 25.76 -4.23
C ALA A 1085 -5.16 24.77 -3.23
N SER A 1086 -6.48 24.61 -3.25
CA SER A 1086 -7.24 23.55 -2.56
C SER A 1086 -8.53 23.26 -3.34
N SER A 1087 -9.33 22.30 -2.88
CA SER A 1087 -10.68 22.05 -3.43
C SER A 1087 -11.64 23.25 -3.30
N ARG A 1088 -11.38 24.20 -2.39
CA ARG A 1088 -12.24 25.38 -2.14
C ARG A 1088 -11.59 26.73 -2.47
N ASP A 1089 -10.27 26.88 -2.35
CA ASP A 1089 -9.51 28.04 -2.85
C ASP A 1089 -9.27 27.93 -4.37
N VAL A 1090 -10.35 28.04 -5.13
CA VAL A 1090 -10.33 28.10 -6.59
C VAL A 1090 -10.06 29.55 -7.02
N ARG A 1091 -8.86 29.80 -7.54
CA ARG A 1091 -8.33 31.12 -7.91
C ARG A 1091 -8.62 31.48 -9.39
N LEU A 1092 -8.59 30.51 -10.30
CA LEU A 1092 -8.83 30.66 -11.74
C LEU A 1092 -10.01 29.80 -12.20
N ARG A 1093 -10.77 30.30 -13.19
CA ARG A 1093 -11.95 29.62 -13.75
C ARG A 1093 -12.02 29.78 -15.28
N GLY A 1094 -12.36 28.71 -15.96
CA GLY A 1094 -12.68 28.69 -17.38
C GLY A 1094 -13.62 27.52 -17.71
N ASN A 1095 -13.90 27.31 -19.00
CA ASN A 1095 -14.66 26.15 -19.47
C ASN A 1095 -13.82 25.40 -20.51
N ILE A 1096 -14.10 24.11 -20.72
CA ILE A 1096 -13.52 23.36 -21.84
C ILE A 1096 -13.96 24.05 -23.15
N PRO A 1097 -13.05 24.34 -24.11
CA PRO A 1097 -13.42 24.93 -25.39
C PRO A 1097 -14.43 24.07 -26.16
N ARG A 1098 -15.38 24.72 -26.83
CA ARG A 1098 -16.22 24.05 -27.84
C ARG A 1098 -15.35 23.68 -29.05
N THR A 1099 -15.36 22.39 -29.37
CA THR A 1099 -14.78 21.76 -30.57
C THR A 1099 -15.83 21.61 -31.66
#